data_AF-A0A351NTI8-F1
#
_entry.id   AF-A0A351NTI8-F1
#
_cell.length_a   1.000
_cell.length_b   1.000
_cell.length_c   1.000
_cell.angle_alpha   90.00
_cell.angle_beta   90.00
_cell.angle_gamma   90.00
#
_symmetry.space_group_name_H-M   'P 1'
#
loop_
_entity.id
_entity.type
_entity.pdbx_description
1 polymer ?
#
loop_
_entity_poly.entity_id
_entity_poly.type
_entity_poly.pdbx_seq_one_letter_code
_entity_poly.pdbx_strand_id
1 'polypeptide(L)'
;MRSQSSVSYLGWFQSFFQINHFGSVLALSFTLFLSACGGGGSSVTENDLPEPGPDGVAPTLTSVALLQSQERDSSSDGVAKLGQSIKVDFTSSEAIMLPEVTINGVAAEVVGKINTWSASREMTESDVDGYVTFNISFVDVSGVSAESDVSETTDGSRVQYCAEGCVDPVEDPLVGEWMLDGAGAAGVGPVAGSMEWWSADEAVVADRACWFDDIFLFSKDGTFNNIQGDETWVEAWQGGTDSCGAPVAPHDGSASASWAWDEDAGTLTIDGKGAHLGLAKAVNGEELSSSASAPESVTYQILTLTADGTSLTVTVETAPGVWWTFNLAKKPVSPFVGNWKLDGAGAAGVGPVAGSMEWWSADESVVADRACWFDDVFSFGSDGTFNNIQGDETWVEAWQGGSDSCAAPVAPHDGSADATFTHDETAGTLTITGKGAHLGLAKAVNGEELSSSASAPDSITYDILTLTADGMNLTVTVETAPGVWWTFNLAKVPPSPLAGNWKLDGAGSAGVGPVAGSMEWWSADATVVADRACWFDDRFSFGEDGSFTNILGDETWVEAWQGGADGCGTPVAPHDGSAPASFYYDEAAGQLTLTGKGAHLGLPKAVNGQELSSSSSAPDSVTYDVLTLSADGSYMSVTVETAPGVWWSFNLAKVPVSALAGSWALDGEGAAGVGPTEGSMEWWSADASVVADRACWFDDAFVFGDDGSFSNVMGDETWVEAWQGGADSCATPVAPHDGSSVGSFSYDETAGTITIDGRGLYLGLPKAVNGSELSSSESAPDSIVYNVLTATSDGKYLTVSVEAAPGVWWTFNLA
;
A
#
# COMPACT_ATOMS: atom_id res chain seq x y z
N MET A 1 54.72 -2.93 -7.51
CA MET A 1 55.53 -2.30 -6.43
C MET A 1 54.59 -1.99 -5.26
N ARG A 2 55.01 -2.30 -4.02
CA ARG A 2 54.40 -1.91 -2.72
C ARG A 2 52.86 -1.74 -2.62
N SER A 3 52.26 -2.77 -2.03
CA SER A 3 51.10 -2.79 -1.10
C SER A 3 50.47 -1.45 -0.72
N GLN A 4 49.14 -1.36 -0.86
CA GLN A 4 48.28 -0.60 0.05
C GLN A 4 47.74 -1.54 1.11
N SER A 5 47.48 -1.01 2.31
CA SER A 5 46.77 -1.72 3.37
C SER A 5 45.84 -0.74 4.08
N SER A 6 44.65 -1.25 4.37
CA SER A 6 43.53 -0.69 5.12
C SER A 6 43.85 0.26 6.29
N VAL A 7 42.98 1.27 6.47
CA VAL A 7 42.59 1.80 7.80
C VAL A 7 41.09 2.12 7.78
N SER A 8 40.40 1.78 8.87
CA SER A 8 38.96 1.89 9.09
C SER A 8 38.49 3.27 9.59
N TYR A 9 37.19 3.52 9.49
CA TYR A 9 36.52 4.64 10.15
C TYR A 9 36.51 4.46 11.68
N LEU A 10 37.12 5.40 12.41
CA LEU A 10 36.82 5.68 13.83
C LEU A 10 37.48 7.00 14.27
N GLY A 11 36.65 7.99 14.65
CA GLY A 11 37.10 9.16 15.41
C GLY A 11 36.97 10.52 14.73
N TRP A 12 35.78 11.11 14.77
CA TRP A 12 35.62 12.57 14.64
C TRP A 12 34.69 13.14 15.72
N PHE A 13 35.20 13.22 16.95
CA PHE A 13 34.66 14.10 18.00
C PHE A 13 35.80 14.61 18.88
N GLN A 14 36.42 15.73 18.47
CA GLN A 14 37.10 16.73 19.31
C GLN A 14 37.89 17.72 18.44
N SER A 15 37.40 18.97 18.33
CA SER A 15 38.23 20.19 18.26
C SER A 15 37.37 21.43 17.96
N PHE A 16 36.72 22.01 18.98
CA PHE A 16 36.30 23.41 18.92
C PHE A 16 36.32 24.08 20.31
N PHE A 17 37.52 24.46 20.76
CA PHE A 17 37.71 25.49 21.78
C PHE A 17 39.05 26.21 21.62
N GLN A 18 39.07 27.50 21.95
CA GLN A 18 40.20 28.46 21.88
C GLN A 18 40.52 28.92 20.43
N ILE A 19 40.78 30.19 20.15
CA ILE A 19 41.67 31.15 20.86
C ILE A 19 41.07 32.57 21.01
N ASN A 20 41.55 33.31 22.02
CA ASN A 20 41.10 34.65 22.48
C ASN A 20 41.90 35.86 21.93
N HIS A 21 41.41 37.08 22.26
CA HIS A 21 42.12 38.39 22.36
C HIS A 21 42.51 39.11 21.04
N PHE A 22 42.49 40.45 20.85
CA PHE A 22 42.12 41.69 21.60
C PHE A 22 41.66 42.76 20.55
N GLY A 23 41.05 43.93 20.84
CA GLY A 23 40.52 44.51 22.08
C GLY A 23 40.37 46.06 22.08
N SER A 24 39.22 46.57 22.55
CA SER A 24 38.92 47.94 23.08
C SER A 24 39.11 49.24 22.25
N VAL A 25 38.03 50.05 22.09
CA VAL A 25 37.88 51.52 22.30
C VAL A 25 36.34 51.82 22.32
N LEU A 26 35.72 52.20 23.46
CA LEU A 26 35.26 53.57 23.84
C LEU A 26 34.31 54.24 22.81
N ALA A 27 33.11 54.78 23.08
CA ALA A 27 32.25 55.01 24.26
C ALA A 27 30.76 55.10 23.74
N LEU A 28 29.65 55.14 24.49
CA LEU A 28 29.23 56.01 25.60
C LEU A 28 27.80 55.58 26.03
N SER A 29 27.48 55.60 27.33
CA SER A 29 26.12 55.88 27.89
C SER A 29 24.96 54.85 27.72
N PHE A 30 24.09 54.60 28.72
CA PHE A 30 24.08 54.95 30.16
C PHE A 30 23.04 54.08 30.91
N THR A 31 23.43 53.39 32.00
CA THR A 31 22.58 52.97 33.17
C THR A 31 21.39 52.00 32.96
N LEU A 32 20.96 51.18 33.94
CA LEU A 32 21.20 51.20 35.40
C LEU A 32 21.25 49.76 35.99
N PHE A 33 21.94 49.59 37.12
CA PHE A 33 22.23 48.31 37.79
C PHE A 33 21.11 47.80 38.72
N LEU A 34 21.03 46.48 38.91
CA LEU A 34 21.33 45.89 40.24
C LEU A 34 21.80 44.42 40.12
N SER A 35 22.56 43.96 41.13
CA SER A 35 23.33 42.70 41.10
C SER A 35 23.16 41.88 42.39
N ALA A 36 23.66 40.64 42.37
CA ALA A 36 23.82 39.67 43.48
C ALA A 36 22.58 38.78 43.75
N CYS A 37 22.72 37.54 44.25
CA CYS A 37 23.92 36.83 44.70
C CYS A 37 23.82 35.31 44.42
N GLY A 38 24.94 34.59 44.47
CA GLY A 38 24.95 33.13 44.37
C GLY A 38 24.81 32.42 45.72
N GLY A 39 24.30 31.19 45.67
CA GLY A 39 24.11 30.25 46.79
C GLY A 39 22.94 29.31 46.43
N GLY A 40 22.99 28.00 46.62
CA GLY A 40 23.93 27.21 47.42
C GLY A 40 23.16 26.35 48.41
N GLY A 41 22.56 25.25 47.93
CA GLY A 41 22.05 24.12 48.73
C GLY A 41 21.08 24.43 49.88
N SER A 42 19.78 24.52 49.57
CA SER A 42 18.68 24.21 50.50
C SER A 42 17.48 23.70 49.72
N SER A 43 16.90 22.56 50.12
CA SER A 43 15.52 22.24 49.79
C SER A 43 14.60 23.22 50.53
N VAL A 44 13.65 23.82 49.81
CA VAL A 44 12.61 24.66 50.43
C VAL A 44 11.43 23.77 50.73
N THR A 45 11.17 23.50 52.01
CA THR A 45 10.09 22.62 52.49
C THR A 45 8.86 23.39 52.99
N GLU A 46 8.87 24.72 52.90
CA GLU A 46 7.82 25.62 53.38
C GLU A 46 7.70 26.80 52.40
N ASN A 47 6.52 27.00 51.80
CA ASN A 47 6.22 28.13 50.90
C ASN A 47 5.41 29.20 51.63
N ASP A 48 6.00 29.77 52.68
CA ASP A 48 5.31 30.62 53.66
C ASP A 48 5.19 32.10 53.18
N LEU A 49 4.54 32.28 52.02
CA LEU A 49 4.13 33.59 51.51
C LEU A 49 2.73 33.96 52.02
N PRO A 50 2.51 35.17 52.57
CA PRO A 50 1.19 35.60 53.01
C PRO A 50 0.30 35.97 51.80
N GLU A 51 -0.48 34.99 51.35
CA GLU A 51 -1.53 35.10 50.32
C GLU A 51 -2.67 36.08 50.67
N PRO A 52 -3.42 36.60 49.68
CA PRO A 52 -4.78 37.07 49.91
C PRO A 52 -5.65 35.94 50.51
N GLY A 53 -6.69 36.31 51.27
CA GLY A 53 -7.54 35.30 51.92
C GLY A 53 -8.27 34.39 50.92
N PRO A 54 -8.63 33.15 51.33
CA PRO A 54 -9.18 32.13 50.45
C PRO A 54 -10.44 32.63 49.73
N ASP A 55 -10.46 32.51 48.41
CA ASP A 55 -11.65 32.82 47.59
C ASP A 55 -12.67 31.67 47.62
N GLY A 56 -12.21 30.45 47.92
CA GLY A 56 -13.02 29.26 48.08
C GLY A 56 -13.43 28.61 46.75
N VAL A 57 -12.72 28.90 45.67
CA VAL A 57 -12.86 28.22 44.37
C VAL A 57 -11.98 26.97 44.38
N ALA A 58 -12.41 25.89 43.72
CA ALA A 58 -11.60 24.69 43.56
C ALA A 58 -10.67 24.84 42.35
N PRO A 59 -9.39 24.40 42.44
CA PRO A 59 -8.46 24.50 41.33
C PRO A 59 -8.87 23.56 40.18
N THR A 60 -8.55 23.95 38.95
CA THR A 60 -8.74 23.13 37.75
C THR A 60 -7.44 22.98 36.96
N LEU A 61 -7.36 22.00 36.05
CA LEU A 61 -6.26 21.90 35.10
C LEU A 61 -6.66 22.56 33.78
N THR A 62 -5.84 23.50 33.30
CA THR A 62 -6.06 24.24 32.05
C THR A 62 -5.33 23.60 30.86
N SER A 63 -4.37 22.71 31.13
CA SER A 63 -3.73 21.88 30.12
C SER A 63 -3.24 20.58 30.77
N VAL A 64 -3.40 19.45 30.09
CA VAL A 64 -2.85 18.13 30.44
C VAL A 64 -2.43 17.44 29.15
N ALA A 65 -1.17 17.02 29.06
CA ALA A 65 -0.60 16.31 27.93
C ALA A 65 0.14 15.05 28.39
N LEU A 66 -0.02 13.94 27.68
CA LEU A 66 0.65 12.67 27.89
C LEU A 66 1.63 12.43 26.73
N LEU A 67 2.87 12.07 27.04
CA LEU A 67 3.90 11.81 26.03
C LEU A 67 4.99 10.88 26.56
N GLN A 68 5.78 10.29 25.66
CA GLN A 68 7.01 9.62 26.04
C GLN A 68 8.04 10.68 26.47
N SER A 69 8.83 10.40 27.51
CA SER A 69 9.64 11.42 28.21
C SER A 69 10.77 12.07 27.39
N GLN A 70 11.17 11.44 26.28
CA GLN A 70 12.17 11.90 25.32
C GLN A 70 11.56 12.62 24.12
N GLU A 71 10.24 12.47 23.91
CA GLU A 71 9.51 13.25 22.91
C GLU A 71 9.42 14.71 23.34
N ARG A 72 9.41 15.59 22.34
CA ARG A 72 9.44 17.03 22.55
C ARG A 72 8.03 17.61 22.71
N ASP A 73 7.12 17.12 21.90
CA ASP A 73 5.75 17.60 21.71
C ASP A 73 4.83 16.37 21.81
N SER A 74 3.62 16.51 22.34
CA SER A 74 2.66 15.41 22.53
C SER A 74 1.96 15.00 21.22
N SER A 75 1.53 13.75 21.13
CA SER A 75 0.82 13.17 19.97
C SER A 75 -0.37 12.31 20.44
N SER A 76 -1.35 12.08 19.55
CA SER A 76 -2.39 11.04 19.74
C SER A 76 -1.78 9.63 19.73
N ASP A 77 -0.66 9.46 19.01
CA ASP A 77 -0.13 8.15 18.62
C ASP A 77 1.24 7.88 19.27
N GLY A 78 1.46 8.40 20.48
CA GLY A 78 2.73 8.25 21.19
C GLY A 78 3.04 6.78 21.53
N VAL A 79 4.32 6.39 21.50
CA VAL A 79 4.74 4.99 21.77
C VAL A 79 5.84 4.94 22.83
N ALA A 80 5.71 3.99 23.76
CA ALA A 80 6.74 3.67 24.75
C ALA A 80 7.08 2.18 24.76
N LYS A 81 8.38 1.87 24.81
CA LYS A 81 8.92 0.51 24.93
C LYS A 81 9.41 0.21 26.34
N LEU A 82 9.72 -1.05 26.66
CA LEU A 82 10.29 -1.45 27.95
C LEU A 82 11.52 -0.60 28.33
N GLY A 83 11.55 -0.08 29.56
CA GLY A 83 12.61 0.79 30.07
C GLY A 83 12.59 2.23 29.56
N GLN A 84 11.60 2.63 28.76
CA GLN A 84 11.31 4.04 28.46
C GLN A 84 10.38 4.62 29.52
N SER A 85 10.38 5.95 29.68
CA SER A 85 9.50 6.62 30.64
C SER A 85 8.36 7.36 29.96
N ILE A 86 7.19 7.31 30.58
CA ILE A 86 6.03 8.14 30.29
C ILE A 86 6.15 9.44 31.10
N LYS A 87 5.62 10.53 30.55
CA LYS A 87 5.54 11.84 31.19
C LYS A 87 4.14 12.43 31.01
N VAL A 88 3.58 12.99 32.09
CA VAL A 88 2.35 13.80 32.11
C VAL A 88 2.75 15.24 32.44
N ASP A 89 2.59 16.16 31.49
CA ASP A 89 2.83 17.59 31.71
C ASP A 89 1.49 18.33 31.86
N PHE A 90 1.34 19.12 32.92
CA PHE A 90 0.09 19.79 33.22
C PHE A 90 0.22 21.19 33.84
N THR A 91 -0.77 22.03 33.56
CA THR A 91 -0.89 23.39 34.10
C THR A 91 -2.22 23.54 34.83
N SER A 92 -2.19 24.14 36.02
CA SER A 92 -3.37 24.45 36.84
C SER A 92 -3.78 25.92 36.72
N SER A 93 -5.05 26.20 37.02
CA SER A 93 -5.67 27.53 37.05
C SER A 93 -4.98 28.49 38.04
N GLU A 94 -4.35 27.95 39.08
CA GLU A 94 -3.77 28.66 40.21
C GLU A 94 -2.63 27.88 40.87
N ALA A 95 -2.07 28.39 41.96
CA ALA A 95 -1.00 27.71 42.68
C ALA A 95 -1.53 26.52 43.49
N ILE A 96 -0.97 25.33 43.25
CA ILE A 96 -1.35 24.10 43.96
C ILE A 96 -0.21 23.57 44.84
N MET A 97 -0.56 22.77 45.86
CA MET A 97 0.40 21.95 46.58
C MET A 97 0.96 20.85 45.65
N LEU A 98 2.03 20.16 46.10
CA LEU A 98 2.60 19.03 45.36
C LEU A 98 1.50 18.00 45.04
N PRO A 99 1.15 17.78 43.75
CA PRO A 99 0.07 16.88 43.38
C PRO A 99 0.52 15.41 43.50
N GLU A 100 -0.44 14.51 43.73
CA GLU A 100 -0.22 13.08 43.66
C GLU A 100 -0.60 12.59 42.25
N VAL A 101 0.31 11.90 41.57
CA VAL A 101 0.09 11.39 40.20
C VAL A 101 0.43 9.91 40.14
N THR A 102 -0.45 9.13 39.51
CA THR A 102 -0.16 7.73 39.13
C THR A 102 -0.18 7.56 37.61
N ILE A 103 0.65 6.65 37.11
CA ILE A 103 0.73 6.21 35.71
C ILE A 103 0.64 4.67 35.70
N ASN A 104 -0.35 4.10 35.01
CA ASN A 104 -0.80 2.71 35.12
C ASN A 104 -1.04 2.28 36.59
N GLY A 105 -1.66 3.15 37.39
CA GLY A 105 -1.97 2.90 38.81
C GLY A 105 -0.75 2.87 39.75
N VAL A 106 0.46 3.10 39.25
CA VAL A 106 1.71 3.19 40.03
C VAL A 106 2.12 4.65 40.20
N ALA A 107 2.54 5.04 41.41
CA ALA A 107 2.96 6.42 41.70
C ALA A 107 4.13 6.88 40.79
N ALA A 108 3.99 8.07 40.22
CA ALA A 108 4.99 8.72 39.37
C ALA A 108 5.88 9.71 40.16
N GLU A 109 7.07 10.02 39.64
CA GLU A 109 7.92 11.08 40.19
C GLU A 109 7.43 12.45 39.72
N VAL A 110 7.00 13.31 40.66
CA VAL A 110 6.40 14.62 40.37
C VAL A 110 7.41 15.74 40.60
N VAL A 111 7.62 16.57 39.58
CA VAL A 111 8.47 17.78 39.60
C VAL A 111 7.70 18.98 39.04
N GLY A 112 7.86 20.16 39.65
CA GLY A 112 7.12 21.34 39.21
C GLY A 112 7.15 22.45 40.24
N LYS A 113 6.51 23.59 39.91
CA LYS A 113 6.38 24.76 40.79
C LYS A 113 5.13 25.57 40.46
N ILE A 114 4.50 26.10 41.50
CA ILE A 114 3.36 27.02 41.43
C ILE A 114 2.19 26.32 40.73
N ASN A 115 2.02 26.54 39.42
CA ASN A 115 0.91 26.00 38.66
C ASN A 115 1.35 25.13 37.46
N THR A 116 2.65 24.91 37.24
CA THR A 116 3.16 24.05 36.16
C THR A 116 3.93 22.86 36.74
N TRP A 117 3.52 21.66 36.33
CA TRP A 117 3.98 20.39 36.87
C TRP A 117 4.21 19.36 35.76
N SER A 118 5.09 18.41 36.05
CA SER A 118 5.43 17.27 35.22
C SER A 118 5.55 16.04 36.12
N ALA A 119 4.95 14.93 35.73
CA ALA A 119 5.03 13.66 36.44
C ALA A 119 5.58 12.59 35.50
N SER A 120 6.60 11.83 35.90
CA SER A 120 7.22 10.82 35.03
C SER A 120 7.40 9.47 35.71
N ARG A 121 7.29 8.39 34.93
CA ARG A 121 7.49 7.00 35.38
C ARG A 121 8.12 6.15 34.28
N GLU A 122 9.10 5.33 34.63
CA GLU A 122 9.68 4.29 33.76
C GLU A 122 8.76 3.06 33.67
N MET A 123 8.57 2.54 32.46
CA MET A 123 7.76 1.37 32.15
C MET A 123 8.57 0.08 32.29
N THR A 124 7.94 -0.97 32.82
CA THR A 124 8.60 -2.19 33.31
C THR A 124 7.96 -3.46 32.75
N GLU A 125 8.63 -4.61 32.89
CA GLU A 125 8.09 -5.94 32.54
C GLU A 125 6.81 -6.32 33.33
N SER A 126 6.41 -5.52 34.34
CA SER A 126 5.17 -5.71 35.10
C SER A 126 3.99 -4.84 34.64
N ASP A 127 4.24 -3.93 33.69
CA ASP A 127 3.19 -3.18 33.00
C ASP A 127 2.58 -4.05 31.89
N VAL A 128 1.28 -3.90 31.67
CA VAL A 128 0.54 -4.59 30.60
C VAL A 128 0.58 -3.72 29.34
N ASP A 129 0.79 -4.35 28.19
CA ASP A 129 0.78 -3.69 26.88
C ASP A 129 -0.61 -3.10 26.57
N GLY A 130 -0.62 -1.95 25.88
CA GLY A 130 -1.83 -1.15 25.60
C GLY A 130 -1.69 0.32 26.00
N TYR A 131 -2.79 1.07 25.89
CA TYR A 131 -2.79 2.51 26.21
C TYR A 131 -2.53 2.79 27.68
N VAL A 132 -1.58 3.69 27.93
CA VAL A 132 -1.18 4.10 29.27
C VAL A 132 -2.24 5.00 29.90
N THR A 133 -2.64 4.63 31.12
CA THR A 133 -3.59 5.39 31.95
C THR A 133 -2.85 6.27 32.96
N PHE A 134 -3.45 7.37 33.40
CA PHE A 134 -2.93 8.17 34.51
C PHE A 134 -4.06 8.74 35.38
N ASN A 135 -3.71 9.23 36.57
CA ASN A 135 -4.63 9.94 37.46
C ASN A 135 -3.88 11.05 38.21
N ILE A 136 -4.42 12.27 38.22
CA ILE A 136 -3.86 13.43 38.92
C ILE A 136 -4.82 13.87 40.03
N SER A 137 -4.37 13.82 41.28
CA SER A 137 -5.06 14.33 42.46
C SER A 137 -4.36 15.57 43.01
N PHE A 138 -5.08 16.69 43.19
CA PHE A 138 -4.49 17.97 43.55
C PHE A 138 -5.36 18.85 44.44
N VAL A 139 -4.70 19.78 45.15
CA VAL A 139 -5.26 20.66 46.18
C VAL A 139 -4.57 22.02 46.06
N ASP A 140 -5.32 23.12 46.18
CA ASP A 140 -4.75 24.47 46.17
C ASP A 140 -3.84 24.73 47.39
N VAL A 141 -3.17 25.88 47.43
CA VAL A 141 -2.37 26.30 48.60
C VAL A 141 -3.20 26.69 49.83
N SER A 142 -4.53 26.81 49.70
CA SER A 142 -5.47 27.10 50.81
C SER A 142 -6.03 25.84 51.49
N GLY A 143 -5.84 24.66 50.90
CA GLY A 143 -6.38 23.37 51.35
C GLY A 143 -7.71 22.94 50.72
N VAL A 144 -8.14 23.55 49.60
CA VAL A 144 -9.31 23.16 48.80
C VAL A 144 -8.90 22.16 47.72
N SER A 145 -9.50 20.96 47.76
CA SER A 145 -9.28 19.92 46.75
C SER A 145 -9.98 20.28 45.42
N ALA A 146 -9.44 19.77 44.31
CA ALA A 146 -10.15 19.74 43.03
C ALA A 146 -11.52 19.01 43.16
N GLU A 147 -12.47 19.34 42.28
CA GLU A 147 -13.81 18.70 42.32
C GLU A 147 -13.77 17.21 41.93
N SER A 148 -12.81 16.82 41.10
CA SER A 148 -12.50 15.44 40.73
C SER A 148 -11.01 15.29 40.41
N ASP A 149 -10.51 14.07 40.45
CA ASP A 149 -9.23 13.73 39.83
C ASP A 149 -9.32 13.90 38.29
N VAL A 150 -8.15 14.03 37.64
CA VAL A 150 -8.05 14.13 36.17
C VAL A 150 -7.28 12.93 35.61
N SER A 151 -7.90 12.22 34.68
CA SER A 151 -7.37 11.01 34.02
C SER A 151 -7.45 11.07 32.49
N GLU A 152 -7.75 12.23 31.92
CA GLU A 152 -7.86 12.48 30.48
C GLU A 152 -6.98 13.68 30.09
N THR A 153 -6.48 13.68 28.85
CA THR A 153 -5.67 14.76 28.29
C THR A 153 -6.55 15.85 27.69
N THR A 154 -6.06 17.09 27.66
CA THR A 154 -6.79 18.24 27.09
C THR A 154 -6.50 18.47 25.61
N ASP A 155 -5.43 17.85 25.10
CA ASP A 155 -4.93 17.97 23.73
C ASP A 155 -5.19 16.69 22.90
N GLY A 156 -5.90 15.70 23.46
CA GLY A 156 -6.17 14.41 22.83
C GLY A 156 -4.99 13.43 22.85
N SER A 157 -3.85 13.81 23.44
CA SER A 157 -2.65 12.97 23.43
C SER A 157 -2.82 11.66 24.20
N ARG A 158 -2.19 10.60 23.68
CA ARG A 158 -2.15 9.26 24.28
C ARG A 158 -0.78 8.65 24.07
N VAL A 159 -0.44 7.64 24.89
CA VAL A 159 0.75 6.83 24.68
C VAL A 159 0.40 5.35 24.84
N GLN A 160 0.77 4.53 23.87
CA GLN A 160 0.69 3.08 23.95
C GLN A 160 2.01 2.51 24.48
N TYR A 161 1.93 1.64 25.47
CA TYR A 161 3.07 0.85 25.94
C TYR A 161 3.07 -0.52 25.25
N CYS A 162 4.21 -0.94 24.72
CA CYS A 162 4.40 -2.27 24.16
C CYS A 162 5.80 -2.80 24.54
N ALA A 163 5.88 -3.91 25.27
CA ALA A 163 7.13 -4.41 25.82
C ALA A 163 8.16 -4.80 24.73
N GLU A 164 7.70 -5.47 23.67
CA GLU A 164 8.54 -5.89 22.52
C GLU A 164 8.62 -4.82 21.41
N GLY A 165 7.88 -3.70 21.60
CA GLY A 165 7.69 -2.63 20.63
C GLY A 165 6.31 -2.69 19.99
N CYS A 166 5.66 -1.54 19.81
CA CYS A 166 4.42 -1.50 19.06
C CYS A 166 4.74 -1.72 17.58
N VAL A 167 3.98 -2.62 16.95
CA VAL A 167 3.86 -2.70 15.50
C VAL A 167 3.11 -1.46 15.03
N ASP A 168 3.56 -0.85 13.94
CA ASP A 168 2.84 0.28 13.35
C ASP A 168 1.49 -0.23 12.83
N PRO A 169 0.37 0.47 13.10
CA PRO A 169 -0.92 0.08 12.56
C PRO A 169 -0.88 0.15 11.03
N VAL A 170 -1.32 -0.91 10.36
CA VAL A 170 -1.46 -0.93 8.91
C VAL A 170 -2.67 -0.08 8.53
N GLU A 171 -2.54 0.74 7.49
CA GLU A 171 -3.56 1.68 7.01
C GLU A 171 -4.90 0.98 6.71
N ASP A 172 -4.82 -0.18 6.03
CA ASP A 172 -5.96 -1.07 5.74
C ASP A 172 -5.77 -2.45 6.40
N PRO A 173 -6.10 -2.64 7.69
CA PRO A 173 -5.80 -3.89 8.39
C PRO A 173 -6.57 -5.10 7.84
N LEU A 174 -7.75 -4.90 7.25
CA LEU A 174 -8.54 -5.96 6.60
C LEU A 174 -8.05 -6.34 5.19
N VAL A 175 -7.44 -5.44 4.43
CA VAL A 175 -7.09 -5.69 3.01
C VAL A 175 -6.06 -6.81 2.88
N GLY A 176 -6.33 -7.77 1.99
CA GLY A 176 -5.49 -8.93 1.70
C GLY A 176 -6.25 -10.25 1.70
N GLU A 177 -5.51 -11.34 1.51
CA GLU A 177 -6.02 -12.71 1.53
C GLU A 177 -6.03 -13.27 2.95
N TRP A 178 -7.14 -13.87 3.38
CA TRP A 178 -7.30 -14.49 4.69
C TRP A 178 -7.66 -15.97 4.58
N MET A 179 -7.27 -16.75 5.59
CA MET A 179 -7.50 -18.20 5.66
C MET A 179 -7.92 -18.58 7.08
N LEU A 180 -8.57 -19.73 7.28
CA LEU A 180 -8.88 -20.22 8.62
C LEU A 180 -7.58 -20.61 9.37
N ASP A 181 -7.39 -20.08 10.57
CA ASP A 181 -6.18 -20.24 11.40
C ASP A 181 -6.04 -21.64 12.06
N GLY A 182 -6.12 -22.70 11.25
CA GLY A 182 -5.91 -24.09 11.65
C GLY A 182 -6.81 -24.60 12.79
N ALA A 183 -6.23 -25.33 13.75
CA ALA A 183 -6.98 -25.96 14.83
C ALA A 183 -7.53 -24.93 15.82
N GLY A 184 -8.85 -24.88 15.96
CA GLY A 184 -9.56 -23.85 16.70
C GLY A 184 -10.04 -22.66 15.86
N ALA A 185 -9.83 -22.68 14.54
CA ALA A 185 -10.24 -21.57 13.66
C ALA A 185 -11.76 -21.44 13.47
N ALA A 186 -12.55 -22.48 13.70
CA ALA A 186 -14.00 -22.44 13.53
C ALA A 186 -14.70 -23.13 14.69
N GLY A 187 -15.79 -22.55 15.19
CA GLY A 187 -16.55 -23.16 16.28
C GLY A 187 -17.92 -22.53 16.54
N VAL A 188 -18.68 -23.17 17.43
CA VAL A 188 -20.05 -22.79 17.79
C VAL A 188 -20.23 -22.74 19.31
N GLY A 189 -20.96 -21.73 19.81
CA GLY A 189 -21.25 -21.57 21.22
C GLY A 189 -22.49 -20.70 21.52
N PRO A 190 -22.81 -20.50 22.82
CA PRO A 190 -24.01 -19.81 23.28
C PRO A 190 -23.95 -18.28 23.17
N VAL A 191 -22.75 -17.72 22.92
CA VAL A 191 -22.46 -16.29 22.87
C VAL A 191 -21.37 -16.02 21.84
N ALA A 192 -21.31 -14.79 21.32
CA ALA A 192 -20.26 -14.27 20.47
C ALA A 192 -18.85 -14.69 20.95
N GLY A 193 -18.05 -15.24 20.03
CA GLY A 193 -16.67 -15.69 20.30
C GLY A 193 -16.53 -17.03 21.02
N SER A 194 -17.63 -17.67 21.41
CA SER A 194 -17.59 -18.94 22.12
C SER A 194 -17.60 -20.13 21.16
N MET A 195 -16.76 -21.13 21.44
CA MET A 195 -16.66 -22.39 20.71
C MET A 195 -16.93 -23.62 21.61
N GLU A 196 -17.70 -23.46 22.70
CA GLU A 196 -17.86 -24.52 23.71
C GLU A 196 -18.73 -25.71 23.29
N TRP A 197 -19.57 -25.58 22.26
CA TRP A 197 -20.43 -26.67 21.79
C TRP A 197 -19.75 -27.51 20.72
N TRP A 198 -18.96 -26.84 19.87
CA TRP A 198 -18.11 -27.47 18.86
C TRP A 198 -16.98 -26.53 18.48
N SER A 199 -15.81 -27.10 18.16
CA SER A 199 -14.65 -26.40 17.62
C SER A 199 -13.94 -27.35 16.67
N ALA A 200 -13.42 -26.84 15.55
CA ALA A 200 -12.58 -27.60 14.64
C ALA A 200 -11.26 -27.97 15.33
N ASP A 201 -10.98 -29.27 15.45
CA ASP A 201 -9.69 -29.76 15.95
C ASP A 201 -8.76 -30.17 14.80
N GLU A 202 -7.53 -30.59 15.12
CA GLU A 202 -6.53 -31.10 14.16
C GLU A 202 -7.06 -32.17 13.20
N ALA A 203 -8.04 -32.99 13.64
CA ALA A 203 -8.64 -34.00 12.78
C ALA A 203 -9.64 -33.37 11.80
N VAL A 204 -10.39 -32.34 12.22
CA VAL A 204 -11.24 -31.55 11.32
C VAL A 204 -10.40 -30.80 10.29
N VAL A 205 -9.26 -30.19 10.68
CA VAL A 205 -8.35 -29.54 9.73
C VAL A 205 -7.85 -30.52 8.68
N ALA A 206 -7.43 -31.73 9.09
CA ALA A 206 -6.93 -32.75 8.18
C ALA A 206 -8.04 -33.37 7.29
N ASP A 207 -9.22 -33.67 7.84
CA ASP A 207 -10.34 -34.26 7.10
C ASP A 207 -11.02 -33.24 6.15
N ARG A 208 -10.83 -31.93 6.39
CA ARG A 208 -11.40 -30.82 5.62
C ARG A 208 -10.33 -29.87 5.06
N ALA A 209 -9.18 -30.38 4.65
CA ALA A 209 -8.06 -29.53 4.21
C ALA A 209 -8.48 -28.47 3.17
N CYS A 210 -9.33 -28.86 2.21
CA CYS A 210 -10.01 -28.02 1.20
C CYS A 210 -10.90 -26.88 1.75
N TRP A 211 -11.03 -26.71 3.06
CA TRP A 211 -11.76 -25.62 3.70
C TRP A 211 -10.82 -24.66 4.43
N PHE A 212 -9.61 -25.13 4.74
CA PHE A 212 -8.59 -24.36 5.44
C PHE A 212 -7.56 -23.76 4.47
N ASP A 213 -7.53 -24.22 3.22
CA ASP A 213 -6.81 -23.60 2.10
C ASP A 213 -7.66 -22.57 1.31
N ASP A 214 -8.99 -22.60 1.45
CA ASP A 214 -9.92 -21.58 0.95
C ASP A 214 -9.48 -20.16 1.40
N ILE A 215 -9.48 -19.22 0.47
CA ILE A 215 -9.08 -17.82 0.68
C ILE A 215 -10.29 -16.89 0.69
N PHE A 216 -10.30 -15.97 1.65
CA PHE A 216 -11.21 -14.83 1.74
C PHE A 216 -10.43 -13.56 1.41
N LEU A 217 -10.58 -13.03 0.19
CA LEU A 217 -9.85 -11.86 -0.28
C LEU A 217 -10.67 -10.58 -0.08
N PHE A 218 -10.09 -9.63 0.64
CA PHE A 218 -10.55 -8.24 0.73
C PHE A 218 -9.63 -7.36 -0.12
N SER A 219 -10.13 -6.82 -1.23
CA SER A 219 -9.39 -5.89 -2.07
C SER A 219 -9.51 -4.46 -1.57
N LYS A 220 -8.48 -3.63 -1.78
CA LYS A 220 -8.47 -2.18 -1.45
C LYS A 220 -9.54 -1.38 -2.23
N ASP A 221 -9.99 -1.92 -3.36
CA ASP A 221 -11.10 -1.38 -4.15
C ASP A 221 -12.51 -1.75 -3.61
N GLY A 222 -12.60 -2.30 -2.39
CA GLY A 222 -13.87 -2.71 -1.77
C GLY A 222 -14.42 -4.04 -2.29
N THR A 223 -13.81 -4.66 -3.29
CA THR A 223 -14.23 -5.98 -3.81
C THR A 223 -13.91 -7.08 -2.80
N PHE A 224 -14.82 -8.04 -2.66
CA PHE A 224 -14.63 -9.26 -1.88
C PHE A 224 -14.65 -10.49 -2.78
N ASN A 225 -13.81 -11.50 -2.51
CA ASN A 225 -13.83 -12.77 -3.24
C ASN A 225 -13.64 -13.98 -2.32
N ASN A 226 -14.44 -15.03 -2.55
CA ASN A 226 -14.15 -16.38 -2.06
C ASN A 226 -13.33 -17.13 -3.12
N ILE A 227 -12.05 -17.39 -2.85
CA ILE A 227 -11.15 -18.09 -3.78
C ILE A 227 -10.96 -19.52 -3.27
N GLN A 228 -11.59 -20.47 -3.95
CA GLN A 228 -11.77 -21.87 -3.49
C GLN A 228 -11.04 -22.93 -4.35
N GLY A 229 -10.23 -22.50 -5.31
CA GLY A 229 -9.48 -23.40 -6.20
C GLY A 229 -10.36 -24.43 -6.94
N ASP A 230 -9.85 -25.66 -7.07
CA ASP A 230 -10.54 -26.78 -7.72
C ASP A 230 -11.50 -27.55 -6.78
N GLU A 231 -11.30 -27.49 -5.45
CA GLU A 231 -12.10 -28.20 -4.44
C GLU A 231 -12.25 -27.37 -3.16
N THR A 232 -13.48 -27.23 -2.67
CA THR A 232 -13.82 -26.71 -1.32
C THR A 232 -14.59 -27.78 -0.52
N TRP A 233 -14.92 -27.52 0.75
CA TRP A 233 -15.78 -28.39 1.56
C TRP A 233 -17.27 -28.24 1.20
N VAL A 234 -17.78 -29.17 0.39
CA VAL A 234 -19.17 -29.16 -0.08
C VAL A 234 -20.07 -30.07 0.78
N GLU A 235 -20.97 -29.45 1.53
CA GLU A 235 -21.94 -30.14 2.38
C GLU A 235 -23.16 -30.64 1.59
N ALA A 236 -23.89 -31.60 2.17
CA ALA A 236 -25.06 -32.22 1.57
C ALA A 236 -26.22 -31.23 1.27
N TRP A 237 -26.27 -30.07 1.95
CA TRP A 237 -27.27 -29.02 1.69
C TRP A 237 -26.98 -28.20 0.42
N GLN A 238 -25.71 -28.15 0.00
CA GLN A 238 -25.29 -27.63 -1.32
C GLN A 238 -25.50 -28.67 -2.44
N GLY A 239 -25.80 -29.92 -2.09
CA GLY A 239 -25.89 -31.05 -3.03
C GLY A 239 -24.63 -31.91 -3.11
N GLY A 240 -23.62 -31.64 -2.25
CA GLY A 240 -22.42 -32.46 -2.10
C GLY A 240 -22.62 -33.69 -1.23
N THR A 241 -21.53 -34.17 -0.63
CA THR A 241 -21.50 -35.39 0.19
C THR A 241 -20.82 -35.24 1.55
N ASP A 242 -20.72 -34.00 2.06
CA ASP A 242 -19.96 -33.65 3.25
C ASP A 242 -18.49 -34.06 3.08
N SER A 243 -17.86 -33.51 2.04
CA SER A 243 -16.51 -33.85 1.58
C SER A 243 -15.91 -32.73 0.73
N CYS A 244 -14.58 -32.72 0.55
CA CYS A 244 -13.93 -31.94 -0.50
C CYS A 244 -14.52 -32.27 -1.87
N GLY A 245 -14.68 -31.25 -2.71
CA GLY A 245 -15.16 -31.35 -4.08
C GLY A 245 -15.40 -29.98 -4.72
N ALA A 246 -15.70 -29.96 -6.01
CA ALA A 246 -15.81 -28.72 -6.78
C ALA A 246 -16.80 -27.71 -6.16
N PRO A 247 -16.42 -26.42 -6.06
CA PRO A 247 -17.29 -25.31 -5.64
C PRO A 247 -18.71 -25.32 -6.25
N VAL A 248 -19.70 -24.86 -5.47
CA VAL A 248 -21.13 -24.90 -5.86
C VAL A 248 -21.83 -23.55 -5.69
N ALA A 249 -22.24 -22.96 -6.82
CA ALA A 249 -23.06 -21.76 -6.89
C ALA A 249 -24.27 -21.77 -5.93
N PRO A 250 -24.57 -20.64 -5.27
CA PRO A 250 -23.92 -19.34 -5.39
C PRO A 250 -22.68 -19.17 -4.49
N HIS A 251 -22.22 -20.22 -3.82
CA HIS A 251 -21.14 -20.16 -2.83
C HIS A 251 -19.75 -20.44 -3.41
N ASP A 252 -19.60 -20.39 -4.74
CA ASP A 252 -18.41 -20.75 -5.49
C ASP A 252 -17.51 -19.57 -5.87
N GLY A 253 -17.73 -18.41 -5.24
CA GLY A 253 -17.01 -17.17 -5.54
C GLY A 253 -17.27 -16.59 -6.94
N SER A 254 -18.22 -17.16 -7.71
CA SER A 254 -18.49 -16.70 -9.08
C SER A 254 -19.42 -15.47 -9.16
N ALA A 255 -20.08 -15.10 -8.06
CA ALA A 255 -20.86 -13.89 -7.95
C ALA A 255 -19.98 -12.72 -7.50
N SER A 256 -20.16 -11.55 -8.12
CA SER A 256 -19.53 -10.31 -7.65
C SER A 256 -19.94 -10.05 -6.20
N ALA A 257 -18.96 -9.66 -5.38
CA ALA A 257 -19.16 -9.34 -3.98
C ALA A 257 -18.27 -8.15 -3.57
N SER A 258 -18.68 -7.46 -2.51
CA SER A 258 -17.98 -6.35 -1.89
C SER A 258 -17.96 -6.52 -0.36
N TRP A 259 -17.20 -5.68 0.32
CA TRP A 259 -17.12 -5.67 1.78
C TRP A 259 -17.18 -4.24 2.32
N ALA A 260 -17.80 -4.07 3.48
CA ALA A 260 -17.89 -2.81 4.19
C ALA A 260 -17.58 -3.02 5.68
N TRP A 261 -16.65 -2.23 6.23
CA TRP A 261 -16.26 -2.26 7.64
C TRP A 261 -16.75 -1.01 8.38
N ASP A 262 -17.71 -1.21 9.29
CA ASP A 262 -18.11 -0.20 10.28
C ASP A 262 -17.26 -0.39 11.54
N GLU A 263 -16.24 0.46 11.70
CA GLU A 263 -15.32 0.44 12.84
C GLU A 263 -16.02 0.82 14.16
N ASP A 264 -16.92 1.80 14.13
CA ASP A 264 -17.64 2.29 15.32
C ASP A 264 -18.66 1.25 15.85
N ALA A 265 -19.32 0.51 14.96
CA ALA A 265 -20.19 -0.60 15.33
C ALA A 265 -19.44 -1.91 15.58
N GLY A 266 -18.18 -2.02 15.11
CA GLY A 266 -17.40 -3.25 15.15
C GLY A 266 -17.97 -4.35 14.25
N THR A 267 -18.52 -3.99 13.08
CA THR A 267 -19.18 -4.93 12.17
C THR A 267 -18.59 -4.91 10.77
N LEU A 268 -18.55 -6.08 10.15
CA LEU A 268 -18.07 -6.32 8.79
C LEU A 268 -19.18 -6.95 7.97
N THR A 269 -19.69 -6.24 6.97
CA THR A 269 -20.68 -6.79 6.04
C THR A 269 -19.96 -7.28 4.79
N ILE A 270 -20.34 -8.47 4.33
CA ILE A 270 -20.02 -8.99 3.00
C ILE A 270 -21.31 -8.94 2.19
N ASP A 271 -21.32 -8.16 1.13
CA ASP A 271 -22.45 -8.03 0.20
C ASP A 271 -22.10 -8.81 -1.08
N GLY A 272 -23.04 -9.59 -1.61
CA GLY A 272 -22.82 -10.54 -2.70
C GLY A 272 -23.46 -11.89 -2.42
N LYS A 273 -24.28 -12.38 -3.35
CA LYS A 273 -25.07 -13.59 -3.15
C LYS A 273 -24.21 -14.82 -2.91
N GLY A 274 -24.28 -15.39 -1.70
CA GLY A 274 -23.55 -16.59 -1.33
C GLY A 274 -22.08 -16.36 -0.95
N ALA A 275 -21.58 -15.12 -1.06
CA ALA A 275 -20.31 -14.70 -0.50
C ALA A 275 -20.35 -14.80 1.05
N HIS A 276 -19.22 -15.14 1.66
CA HIS A 276 -19.17 -15.46 3.09
C HIS A 276 -17.75 -15.44 3.66
N LEU A 277 -17.63 -15.26 4.98
CA LEU A 277 -16.44 -15.55 5.76
C LEU A 277 -16.60 -16.85 6.55
N GLY A 278 -15.52 -17.64 6.61
CA GLY A 278 -15.49 -18.88 7.36
C GLY A 278 -16.27 -20.00 6.69
N LEU A 279 -17.60 -20.02 6.79
CA LEU A 279 -18.43 -21.11 6.25
C LEU A 279 -19.75 -20.60 5.65
N ALA A 280 -19.97 -20.93 4.37
CA ALA A 280 -21.16 -20.55 3.58
C ALA A 280 -22.53 -20.80 4.24
N LYS A 281 -22.58 -21.77 5.16
CA LYS A 281 -23.81 -22.18 5.85
C LYS A 281 -24.26 -21.20 6.93
N ALA A 282 -23.33 -20.47 7.56
CA ALA A 282 -23.59 -19.65 8.75
C ALA A 282 -23.92 -18.20 8.34
N VAL A 283 -25.19 -17.82 8.42
CA VAL A 283 -25.68 -16.49 8.02
C VAL A 283 -26.53 -15.85 9.13
N ASN A 284 -26.86 -14.57 9.01
CA ASN A 284 -27.60 -13.85 10.05
C ASN A 284 -29.00 -14.46 10.29
N GLY A 285 -29.20 -15.05 11.47
CA GLY A 285 -30.48 -15.58 11.92
C GLY A 285 -30.87 -16.96 11.39
N GLU A 286 -30.06 -17.60 10.54
CA GLU A 286 -30.24 -19.02 10.18
C GLU A 286 -28.93 -19.77 9.87
N GLU A 287 -28.98 -21.10 9.96
CA GLU A 287 -28.05 -21.97 9.24
C GLU A 287 -28.73 -22.44 7.95
N LEU A 288 -28.07 -22.24 6.80
CA LEU A 288 -28.64 -22.60 5.51
C LEU A 288 -28.96 -24.09 5.41
N SER A 289 -30.08 -24.38 4.76
CA SER A 289 -30.53 -25.74 4.44
C SER A 289 -30.74 -25.97 2.93
N SER A 290 -30.44 -24.96 2.11
CA SER A 290 -30.44 -25.02 0.65
C SER A 290 -29.70 -23.81 0.08
N SER A 291 -28.87 -24.00 -0.95
CA SER A 291 -28.15 -22.90 -1.66
C SER A 291 -29.09 -21.83 -2.24
N ALA A 292 -30.35 -22.19 -2.54
CA ALA A 292 -31.35 -21.25 -3.03
C ALA A 292 -31.86 -20.26 -1.96
N SER A 293 -31.48 -20.45 -0.70
CA SER A 293 -31.78 -19.57 0.44
C SER A 293 -30.61 -18.66 0.81
N ALA A 294 -29.49 -18.71 0.09
CA ALA A 294 -28.36 -17.81 0.31
C ALA A 294 -28.82 -16.34 0.28
N PRO A 295 -28.56 -15.55 1.33
CA PRO A 295 -28.90 -14.13 1.37
C PRO A 295 -28.05 -13.35 0.35
N GLU A 296 -28.45 -12.12 0.07
CA GLU A 296 -27.64 -11.20 -0.74
C GLU A 296 -26.48 -10.60 0.07
N SER A 297 -26.50 -10.66 1.40
CA SER A 297 -25.40 -10.22 2.26
C SER A 297 -25.37 -10.91 3.63
N VAL A 298 -24.20 -10.85 4.29
CA VAL A 298 -23.96 -11.39 5.64
C VAL A 298 -23.13 -10.40 6.46
N THR A 299 -23.66 -9.98 7.61
CA THR A 299 -22.95 -9.10 8.56
C THR A 299 -22.36 -9.90 9.71
N TYR A 300 -21.06 -9.76 9.91
CA TYR A 300 -20.29 -10.34 11.00
C TYR A 300 -19.98 -9.28 12.07
N GLN A 301 -19.83 -9.70 13.32
CA GLN A 301 -19.23 -8.88 14.38
C GLN A 301 -17.73 -9.18 14.44
N ILE A 302 -16.89 -8.15 14.35
CA ILE A 302 -15.45 -8.26 14.61
C ILE A 302 -15.25 -8.27 16.12
N LEU A 303 -14.63 -9.34 16.62
CA LEU A 303 -14.24 -9.46 18.04
C LEU A 303 -12.78 -9.07 18.26
N THR A 304 -11.95 -9.33 17.25
CA THR A 304 -10.53 -8.99 17.23
C THR A 304 -10.16 -8.63 15.80
N LEU A 305 -9.47 -7.51 15.61
CA LEU A 305 -8.64 -7.25 14.44
C LEU A 305 -7.32 -6.71 14.99
N THR A 306 -6.20 -7.37 14.66
CA THR A 306 -4.88 -6.91 15.13
C THR A 306 -4.42 -5.69 14.34
N ALA A 307 -3.70 -4.78 14.99
CA ALA A 307 -3.22 -3.55 14.37
C ALA A 307 -2.24 -3.79 13.20
N ASP A 308 -1.49 -4.90 13.25
CA ASP A 308 -0.65 -5.38 12.14
C ASP A 308 -1.45 -6.01 10.98
N GLY A 309 -2.78 -6.13 11.11
CA GLY A 309 -3.64 -6.74 10.11
C GLY A 309 -3.39 -8.23 9.88
N THR A 310 -2.76 -8.95 10.82
CA THR A 310 -2.40 -10.38 10.64
C THR A 310 -3.44 -11.36 11.16
N SER A 311 -4.28 -10.97 12.12
CA SER A 311 -5.26 -11.84 12.79
C SER A 311 -6.63 -11.16 12.90
N LEU A 312 -7.68 -11.89 12.52
CA LEU A 312 -9.07 -11.44 12.50
C LEU A 312 -9.96 -12.49 13.16
N THR A 313 -10.77 -12.09 14.14
CA THR A 313 -11.82 -12.93 14.72
C THR A 313 -13.17 -12.32 14.40
N VAL A 314 -14.01 -13.06 13.68
CA VAL A 314 -15.39 -12.69 13.36
C VAL A 314 -16.40 -13.66 13.95
N THR A 315 -17.62 -13.20 14.20
CA THR A 315 -18.71 -14.05 14.69
C THR A 315 -20.07 -13.65 14.10
N VAL A 316 -20.97 -14.63 13.91
CA VAL A 316 -22.31 -14.45 13.36
C VAL A 316 -23.33 -15.27 14.16
N GLU A 317 -24.47 -14.67 14.51
CA GLU A 317 -25.56 -15.35 15.21
C GLU A 317 -26.51 -16.01 14.20
N THR A 318 -26.53 -17.34 14.16
CA THR A 318 -27.37 -18.15 13.24
C THR A 318 -28.71 -18.56 13.85
N ALA A 319 -28.90 -18.34 15.15
CA ALA A 319 -30.19 -18.36 15.85
C ALA A 319 -30.01 -17.72 17.24
N PRO A 320 -31.07 -17.28 17.93
CA PRO A 320 -30.93 -16.65 19.25
C PRO A 320 -30.16 -17.51 20.25
N GLY A 321 -28.94 -17.08 20.61
CA GLY A 321 -27.99 -17.81 21.45
C GLY A 321 -27.24 -18.94 20.75
N VAL A 322 -27.07 -18.88 19.42
CA VAL A 322 -26.27 -19.83 18.61
C VAL A 322 -25.33 -19.00 17.75
N TRP A 323 -24.05 -18.97 18.13
CA TRP A 323 -23.03 -18.13 17.53
C TRP A 323 -21.97 -18.99 16.87
N TRP A 324 -21.76 -18.78 15.57
CA TRP A 324 -20.58 -19.27 14.86
C TRP A 324 -19.45 -18.25 15.03
N THR A 325 -18.24 -18.73 15.28
CA THR A 325 -17.02 -17.91 15.41
C THR A 325 -15.98 -18.44 14.44
N PHE A 326 -15.29 -17.53 13.74
CA PHE A 326 -14.18 -17.84 12.84
C PHE A 326 -12.96 -17.00 13.23
N ASN A 327 -11.83 -17.65 13.48
CA ASN A 327 -10.52 -17.03 13.60
C ASN A 327 -9.80 -17.21 12.25
N LEU A 328 -9.42 -16.10 11.65
CA LEU A 328 -8.69 -16.07 10.39
C LEU A 328 -7.31 -15.47 10.62
N ALA A 329 -6.32 -16.06 9.95
CA ALA A 329 -5.00 -15.48 9.78
C ALA A 329 -4.92 -14.87 8.38
N LYS A 330 -4.30 -13.69 8.26
CA LYS A 330 -3.94 -13.15 6.94
C LYS A 330 -2.92 -14.10 6.35
N LYS A 331 -3.18 -14.60 5.15
CA LYS A 331 -2.28 -15.51 4.42
C LYS A 331 -0.90 -14.86 4.38
N PRO A 332 0.14 -15.49 4.96
CA PRO A 332 1.46 -14.90 4.97
C PRO A 332 1.93 -14.67 3.53
N VAL A 333 2.26 -13.42 3.20
CA VAL A 333 2.95 -13.11 1.94
C VAL A 333 4.21 -13.97 1.91
N SER A 334 4.33 -14.81 0.89
CA SER A 334 5.46 -15.72 0.77
C SER A 334 6.77 -14.93 0.89
N PRO A 335 7.76 -15.36 1.71
CA PRO A 335 8.98 -14.58 1.92
C PRO A 335 9.82 -14.45 0.64
N PHE A 336 9.56 -15.32 -0.34
CA PHE A 336 10.14 -15.29 -1.68
C PHE A 336 9.59 -14.17 -2.55
N VAL A 337 8.38 -13.62 -2.29
CA VAL A 337 7.73 -12.61 -3.14
C VAL A 337 8.64 -11.41 -3.39
N GLY A 338 8.75 -11.00 -4.65
CA GLY A 338 9.68 -9.98 -5.13
C GLY A 338 10.78 -10.56 -6.03
N ASN A 339 11.75 -9.71 -6.34
CA ASN A 339 12.81 -10.00 -7.30
C ASN A 339 14.11 -10.45 -6.63
N TRP A 340 14.81 -11.40 -7.25
CA TRP A 340 16.07 -11.95 -6.74
C TRP A 340 17.14 -12.02 -7.84
N LYS A 341 18.41 -11.85 -7.47
CA LYS A 341 19.59 -12.05 -8.35
C LYS A 341 20.62 -12.92 -7.65
N LEU A 342 21.55 -13.50 -8.40
CA LEU A 342 22.74 -14.14 -7.82
C LEU A 342 23.59 -13.11 -7.07
N ASP A 343 23.95 -13.40 -5.82
CA ASP A 343 24.70 -12.51 -4.91
C ASP A 343 26.21 -12.37 -5.25
N GLY A 344 26.53 -12.10 -6.52
CA GLY A 344 27.88 -11.86 -7.02
C GLY A 344 28.89 -13.00 -6.79
N ALA A 345 30.09 -12.66 -6.34
CA ALA A 345 31.20 -13.61 -6.24
C ALA A 345 30.99 -14.63 -5.11
N GLY A 346 30.95 -15.91 -5.47
CA GLY A 346 30.62 -17.02 -4.58
C GLY A 346 29.13 -17.40 -4.60
N ALA A 347 28.29 -16.74 -5.42
CA ALA A 347 26.86 -17.01 -5.46
C ALA A 347 26.44 -18.27 -6.21
N ALA A 348 27.32 -18.89 -7.01
CA ALA A 348 27.03 -20.16 -7.66
C ALA A 348 28.20 -21.12 -7.51
N GLY A 349 27.93 -22.42 -7.33
CA GLY A 349 28.98 -23.42 -7.21
C GLY A 349 28.50 -24.87 -7.21
N VAL A 350 29.47 -25.80 -7.26
CA VAL A 350 29.25 -27.25 -7.33
C VAL A 350 30.11 -27.98 -6.30
N GLY A 351 29.54 -29.01 -5.67
CA GLY A 351 30.25 -29.84 -4.69
C GLY A 351 29.63 -31.23 -4.47
N PRO A 352 30.22 -32.04 -3.57
CA PRO A 352 29.83 -33.42 -3.32
C PRO A 352 28.58 -33.58 -2.45
N VAL A 353 28.10 -32.50 -1.84
CA VAL A 353 26.98 -32.45 -0.89
C VAL A 353 26.26 -31.11 -1.02
N ALA A 354 24.99 -31.07 -0.65
CA ALA A 354 24.16 -29.88 -0.50
C ALA A 354 24.94 -28.70 0.12
N GLY A 355 24.92 -27.54 -0.54
CA GLY A 355 25.58 -26.31 -0.08
C GLY A 355 27.09 -26.24 -0.28
N SER A 356 27.74 -27.30 -0.75
CA SER A 356 29.18 -27.29 -0.99
C SER A 356 29.51 -26.75 -2.39
N MET A 357 30.55 -25.91 -2.46
CA MET A 357 31.09 -25.34 -3.69
C MET A 357 32.58 -25.71 -3.89
N GLU A 358 33.03 -26.84 -3.34
CA GLU A 358 34.46 -27.20 -3.31
C GLU A 358 35.05 -27.64 -4.65
N TRP A 359 34.23 -28.05 -5.63
CA TRP A 359 34.71 -28.48 -6.95
C TRP A 359 34.80 -27.30 -7.92
N TRP A 360 33.84 -26.37 -7.81
CA TRP A 360 33.82 -25.13 -8.55
C TRP A 360 32.95 -24.09 -7.82
N SER A 361 33.33 -22.83 -7.91
CA SER A 361 32.54 -21.68 -7.43
C SER A 361 32.80 -20.51 -8.37
N ALA A 362 31.77 -19.70 -8.62
CA ALA A 362 31.86 -18.50 -9.46
C ALA A 362 32.64 -17.40 -8.72
N ASP A 363 33.89 -17.17 -9.10
CA ASP A 363 34.68 -16.05 -8.55
C ASP A 363 34.39 -14.73 -9.28
N GLU A 364 35.02 -13.64 -8.83
CA GLU A 364 34.94 -12.30 -9.44
C GLU A 364 35.20 -12.29 -10.96
N SER A 365 36.02 -13.20 -11.49
CA SER A 365 36.25 -13.29 -12.93
C SER A 365 35.10 -13.97 -13.66
N VAL A 366 34.41 -14.93 -13.02
CA VAL A 366 33.18 -15.53 -13.55
C VAL A 366 32.04 -14.50 -13.54
N VAL A 367 31.91 -13.68 -12.49
CA VAL A 367 30.91 -12.60 -12.44
C VAL A 367 31.14 -11.60 -13.58
N ALA A 368 32.40 -11.19 -13.81
CA ALA A 368 32.73 -10.26 -14.89
C ALA A 368 32.59 -10.86 -16.31
N ASP A 369 33.02 -12.12 -16.52
CA ASP A 369 32.93 -12.80 -17.82
C ASP A 369 31.50 -13.24 -18.15
N ARG A 370 30.60 -13.31 -17.16
CA ARG A 370 29.20 -13.73 -17.28
C ARG A 370 28.22 -12.71 -16.69
N ALA A 371 28.46 -11.42 -16.89
CA ALA A 371 27.63 -10.36 -16.29
C ALA A 371 26.12 -10.57 -16.54
N CYS A 372 25.77 -10.96 -17.78
CA CYS A 372 24.44 -11.38 -18.25
C CYS A 372 23.79 -12.59 -17.53
N TRP A 373 24.43 -13.17 -16.51
CA TRP A 373 23.87 -14.24 -15.67
C TRP A 373 23.66 -13.78 -14.23
N PHE A 374 24.35 -12.71 -13.83
CA PHE A 374 24.26 -12.14 -12.50
C PHE A 374 23.32 -10.93 -12.46
N ASP A 375 22.95 -10.38 -13.61
CA ASP A 375 21.89 -9.38 -13.77
C ASP A 375 20.49 -10.01 -14.02
N ASP A 376 20.41 -11.24 -14.53
CA ASP A 376 19.19 -12.07 -14.61
C ASP A 376 18.38 -12.01 -13.29
N VAL A 377 17.08 -11.75 -13.40
CA VAL A 377 16.15 -11.69 -12.25
C VAL A 377 15.26 -12.93 -12.20
N PHE A 378 15.13 -13.46 -10.98
CA PHE A 378 14.15 -14.48 -10.61
C PHE A 378 13.02 -13.79 -9.84
N SER A 379 11.85 -13.67 -10.46
CA SER A 379 10.71 -12.93 -9.90
C SER A 379 9.66 -13.89 -9.33
N PHE A 380 9.14 -13.57 -8.15
CA PHE A 380 8.10 -14.32 -7.45
C PHE A 380 6.91 -13.39 -7.18
N GLY A 381 5.76 -13.66 -7.78
CA GLY A 381 4.53 -12.90 -7.57
C GLY A 381 3.86 -13.22 -6.24
N SER A 382 3.12 -12.26 -5.68
CA SER A 382 2.29 -12.46 -4.47
C SER A 382 1.17 -13.49 -4.69
N ASP A 383 0.72 -13.62 -5.93
CA ASP A 383 -0.27 -14.59 -6.42
C ASP A 383 0.30 -16.02 -6.62
N GLY A 384 1.61 -16.24 -6.41
CA GLY A 384 2.28 -17.51 -6.63
C GLY A 384 2.87 -17.70 -8.03
N THR A 385 2.79 -16.71 -8.92
CA THR A 385 3.47 -16.73 -10.22
C THR A 385 4.99 -16.65 -10.08
N PHE A 386 5.71 -17.14 -11.08
CA PHE A 386 7.17 -17.08 -11.15
C PHE A 386 7.62 -16.66 -12.56
N ASN A 387 8.71 -15.89 -12.66
CA ASN A 387 9.29 -15.51 -13.96
C ASN A 387 10.83 -15.46 -13.95
N ASN A 388 11.43 -15.82 -15.09
CA ASN A 388 12.84 -15.59 -15.41
C ASN A 388 12.96 -14.35 -16.31
N ILE A 389 13.38 -13.22 -15.73
CA ILE A 389 13.51 -11.94 -16.44
C ILE A 389 14.98 -11.77 -16.85
N GLN A 390 15.25 -11.91 -18.15
CA GLN A 390 16.61 -12.12 -18.70
C GLN A 390 17.10 -11.02 -19.69
N GLY A 391 16.39 -9.88 -19.74
CA GLY A 391 16.76 -8.75 -20.61
C GLY A 391 16.94 -9.11 -22.10
N ASP A 392 17.89 -8.42 -22.76
CA ASP A 392 18.26 -8.68 -24.15
C ASP A 392 19.31 -9.81 -24.31
N GLU A 393 20.07 -10.14 -23.26
CA GLU A 393 21.09 -11.19 -23.24
C GLU A 393 21.14 -11.91 -21.89
N THR A 394 21.19 -13.24 -21.91
CA THR A 394 21.52 -14.11 -20.76
C THR A 394 22.75 -14.97 -21.08
N TRP A 395 23.30 -15.70 -20.10
CA TRP A 395 24.37 -16.67 -20.36
C TRP A 395 23.84 -17.95 -21.03
N VAL A 396 23.98 -17.98 -22.36
CA VAL A 396 23.64 -19.15 -23.17
C VAL A 396 24.85 -20.09 -23.26
N GLU A 397 24.61 -21.40 -23.15
CA GLU A 397 25.62 -22.44 -23.37
C GLU A 397 25.38 -23.21 -24.68
N ALA A 398 26.41 -23.94 -25.13
CA ALA A 398 26.34 -24.78 -26.33
C ALA A 398 25.21 -25.86 -26.31
N TRP A 399 24.70 -26.26 -25.14
CA TRP A 399 23.59 -27.22 -25.03
C TRP A 399 22.22 -26.62 -25.35
N GLN A 400 22.07 -25.30 -25.22
CA GLN A 400 20.89 -24.54 -25.68
C GLN A 400 20.94 -24.26 -27.19
N GLY A 401 22.07 -24.53 -27.85
CA GLY A 401 22.28 -24.26 -29.28
C GLY A 401 23.01 -22.94 -29.58
N GLY A 402 23.43 -22.20 -28.55
CA GLY A 402 24.29 -21.02 -28.68
C GLY A 402 25.79 -21.35 -28.63
N SER A 403 26.57 -20.39 -28.16
CA SER A 403 27.94 -20.56 -27.67
C SER A 403 28.00 -20.09 -26.24
N ASP A 404 28.90 -20.67 -25.42
CA ASP A 404 29.16 -20.31 -24.02
C ASP A 404 29.55 -18.82 -23.88
N SER A 405 28.55 -17.95 -23.81
CA SER A 405 28.66 -16.49 -23.91
C SER A 405 27.31 -15.81 -23.61
N CYS A 406 27.34 -14.53 -23.26
CA CYS A 406 26.14 -13.69 -23.28
C CYS A 406 25.53 -13.66 -24.70
N ALA A 407 24.23 -13.94 -24.80
CA ALA A 407 23.45 -13.95 -26.03
C ALA A 407 21.96 -13.92 -25.71
N ALA A 408 21.12 -13.62 -26.71
CA ALA A 408 19.67 -13.60 -26.55
C ALA A 408 19.12 -14.91 -25.92
N PRO A 409 18.17 -14.80 -24.96
CA PRO A 409 17.49 -15.95 -24.34
C PRO A 409 16.96 -17.00 -25.32
N VAL A 410 16.91 -18.27 -24.86
CA VAL A 410 16.54 -19.42 -25.71
C VAL A 410 15.46 -20.29 -25.07
N ALA A 411 14.29 -20.33 -25.72
CA ALA A 411 13.16 -21.21 -25.38
C ALA A 411 13.59 -22.68 -25.12
N PRO A 412 13.03 -23.32 -24.07
CA PRO A 412 11.99 -22.82 -23.17
C PRO A 412 12.53 -22.07 -21.94
N HIS A 413 13.82 -21.70 -21.92
CA HIS A 413 14.48 -21.10 -20.74
C HIS A 413 14.48 -19.57 -20.74
N ASP A 414 13.70 -18.95 -21.63
CA ASP A 414 13.66 -17.53 -21.95
C ASP A 414 12.55 -16.74 -21.22
N GLY A 415 12.00 -17.30 -20.14
CA GLY A 415 10.89 -16.71 -19.39
C GLY A 415 9.55 -16.67 -20.14
N SER A 416 9.49 -17.18 -21.38
CA SER A 416 8.29 -17.06 -22.23
C SER A 416 7.16 -18.05 -21.90
N ALA A 417 7.37 -18.95 -20.93
CA ALA A 417 6.40 -19.96 -20.50
C ALA A 417 5.88 -19.63 -19.10
N ASP A 418 4.56 -19.66 -18.94
CA ASP A 418 3.89 -19.45 -17.66
C ASP A 418 4.48 -20.39 -16.59
N ALA A 419 4.82 -19.81 -15.43
CA ALA A 419 5.40 -20.53 -14.31
C ALA A 419 4.85 -20.05 -12.97
N THR A 420 4.97 -20.90 -11.96
CA THR A 420 4.52 -20.71 -10.58
C THR A 420 5.56 -21.27 -9.61
N PHE A 421 5.45 -20.91 -8.33
CA PHE A 421 6.27 -21.48 -7.26
C PHE A 421 5.42 -21.99 -6.10
N THR A 422 5.96 -22.96 -5.36
CA THR A 422 5.41 -23.44 -4.09
C THR A 422 6.51 -23.65 -3.07
N HIS A 423 6.24 -23.30 -1.81
CA HIS A 423 7.15 -23.48 -0.68
C HIS A 423 6.57 -24.52 0.30
N ASP A 424 7.32 -25.60 0.54
CA ASP A 424 7.06 -26.52 1.64
C ASP A 424 8.07 -26.23 2.76
N GLU A 425 7.63 -25.48 3.76
CA GLU A 425 8.44 -25.10 4.93
C GLU A 425 8.82 -26.31 5.80
N THR A 426 7.99 -27.35 5.82
CA THR A 426 8.25 -28.57 6.62
C THR A 426 9.30 -29.46 5.98
N ALA A 427 9.28 -29.58 4.64
CA ALA A 427 10.35 -30.22 3.89
C ALA A 427 11.59 -29.34 3.75
N GLY A 428 11.45 -28.02 3.86
CA GLY A 428 12.49 -27.04 3.56
C GLY A 428 12.79 -26.97 2.07
N THR A 429 11.77 -26.99 1.21
CA THR A 429 11.94 -27.04 -0.25
C THR A 429 11.12 -25.98 -0.99
N LEU A 430 11.69 -25.44 -2.07
CA LEU A 430 11.06 -24.53 -3.02
C LEU A 430 10.91 -25.25 -4.36
N THR A 431 9.69 -25.39 -4.87
CA THR A 431 9.44 -25.98 -6.21
C THR A 431 8.99 -24.92 -7.18
N ILE A 432 9.71 -24.79 -8.30
CA ILE A 432 9.33 -23.98 -9.45
C ILE A 432 8.64 -24.90 -10.46
N THR A 433 7.44 -24.56 -10.91
CA THR A 433 6.67 -25.31 -11.91
C THR A 433 6.44 -24.44 -13.12
N GLY A 434 6.79 -24.94 -14.31
CA GLY A 434 6.83 -24.15 -15.54
C GLY A 434 7.95 -24.66 -16.43
N LYS A 435 7.66 -24.91 -17.71
CA LYS A 435 8.62 -25.60 -18.57
C LYS A 435 9.82 -24.69 -18.89
N GLY A 436 10.99 -25.07 -18.39
CA GLY A 436 12.24 -24.31 -18.58
C GLY A 436 12.47 -23.19 -17.56
N ALA A 437 11.47 -22.90 -16.71
CA ALA A 437 11.61 -22.02 -15.56
C ALA A 437 12.59 -22.60 -14.54
N HIS A 438 13.40 -21.76 -13.92
CA HIS A 438 14.51 -22.20 -13.08
C HIS A 438 15.00 -21.11 -12.12
N LEU A 439 15.63 -21.53 -11.02
CA LEU A 439 16.36 -20.67 -10.10
C LEU A 439 17.87 -20.89 -10.25
N GLY A 440 18.64 -19.82 -10.33
CA GLY A 440 20.10 -19.87 -10.49
C GLY A 440 20.57 -20.18 -11.92
N LEU A 441 20.45 -21.42 -12.41
CA LEU A 441 20.94 -21.81 -13.74
C LEU A 441 20.07 -22.89 -14.40
N ALA A 442 19.57 -22.61 -15.61
CA ALA A 442 18.67 -23.46 -16.40
C ALA A 442 19.13 -24.92 -16.59
N LYS A 443 20.45 -25.15 -16.56
CA LYS A 443 21.04 -26.47 -16.78
C LYS A 443 20.88 -27.44 -15.60
N ALA A 444 20.81 -26.92 -14.37
CA ALA A 444 20.86 -27.72 -13.15
C ALA A 444 19.45 -28.10 -12.71
N VAL A 445 19.06 -29.35 -12.94
CA VAL A 445 17.72 -29.86 -12.63
C VAL A 445 17.80 -31.13 -11.77
N ASN A 446 16.67 -31.58 -11.20
CA ASN A 446 16.66 -32.76 -10.33
C ASN A 446 17.12 -34.02 -11.07
N GLY A 447 18.29 -34.54 -10.69
CA GLY A 447 18.83 -35.81 -11.18
C GLY A 447 19.53 -35.77 -12.55
N GLU A 448 19.61 -34.62 -13.23
CA GLU A 448 20.50 -34.43 -14.39
C GLU A 448 21.06 -33.00 -14.55
N GLU A 449 22.17 -32.87 -15.28
CA GLU A 449 22.52 -31.62 -15.95
C GLU A 449 22.02 -31.68 -17.39
N LEU A 450 21.25 -30.68 -17.83
CA LEU A 450 20.67 -30.68 -19.16
C LEU A 450 21.75 -30.71 -20.26
N SER A 451 21.48 -31.53 -21.28
CA SER A 451 22.30 -31.64 -22.49
C SER A 451 21.54 -31.24 -23.77
N SER A 452 20.29 -30.78 -23.62
CA SER A 452 19.42 -30.27 -24.69
C SER A 452 18.22 -29.55 -24.06
N SER A 453 17.83 -28.39 -24.58
CA SER A 453 16.62 -27.66 -24.14
C SER A 453 15.33 -28.48 -24.28
N ALA A 454 15.31 -29.49 -25.17
CA ALA A 454 14.16 -30.38 -25.33
C ALA A 454 13.94 -31.34 -24.14
N SER A 455 14.95 -31.49 -23.26
CA SER A 455 14.86 -32.28 -22.03
C SER A 455 14.40 -31.46 -20.81
N ALA A 456 14.15 -30.15 -20.96
CA ALA A 456 13.71 -29.31 -19.86
C ALA A 456 12.47 -29.92 -19.15
N PRO A 457 12.54 -30.15 -17.82
CA PRO A 457 11.42 -30.71 -17.06
C PRO A 457 10.29 -29.69 -16.96
N ASP A 458 9.13 -30.15 -16.50
CA ASP A 458 7.97 -29.29 -16.26
C ASP A 458 8.00 -28.66 -14.84
N SER A 459 8.91 -29.10 -13.98
CA SER A 459 9.21 -28.49 -12.67
C SER A 459 10.62 -28.81 -12.17
N ILE A 460 11.14 -28.00 -11.24
CA ILE A 460 12.39 -28.21 -10.50
C ILE A 460 12.16 -27.92 -9.02
N THR A 461 12.54 -28.87 -8.15
CA THR A 461 12.51 -28.70 -6.68
C THR A 461 13.92 -28.44 -6.15
N TYR A 462 14.06 -27.40 -5.34
CA TYR A 462 15.30 -27.00 -4.68
C TYR A 462 15.20 -27.21 -3.18
N ASP A 463 16.25 -27.72 -2.55
CA ASP A 463 16.39 -27.73 -1.10
C ASP A 463 16.81 -26.32 -0.64
N ILE A 464 16.10 -25.74 0.32
CA ILE A 464 16.42 -24.45 0.94
C ILE A 464 17.41 -24.71 2.08
N LEU A 465 18.60 -24.13 1.98
CA LEU A 465 19.63 -24.25 3.02
C LEU A 465 19.63 -23.06 3.97
N THR A 466 19.25 -21.88 3.48
CA THR A 466 19.13 -20.65 4.25
C THR A 466 18.06 -19.78 3.61
N LEU A 467 17.15 -19.23 4.42
CA LEU A 467 16.38 -18.04 4.11
C LEU A 467 16.57 -17.12 5.33
N THR A 468 17.02 -15.89 5.13
CA THR A 468 17.26 -14.97 6.25
C THR A 468 15.95 -14.42 6.80
N ALA A 469 15.92 -14.13 8.11
CA ALA A 469 14.69 -13.68 8.80
C ALA A 469 14.21 -12.28 8.37
N ASP A 470 15.06 -11.51 7.69
CA ASP A 470 14.71 -10.24 7.02
C ASP A 470 14.16 -10.46 5.59
N GLY A 471 14.09 -11.71 5.12
CA GLY A 471 13.67 -12.08 3.78
C GLY A 471 14.63 -11.65 2.66
N MET A 472 15.84 -11.17 2.96
CA MET A 472 16.72 -10.55 1.96
C MET A 472 17.74 -11.49 1.29
N ASN A 473 18.01 -12.67 1.84
CA ASN A 473 19.00 -13.60 1.31
C ASN A 473 18.48 -15.04 1.33
N LEU A 474 18.75 -15.77 0.25
CA LEU A 474 18.28 -17.13 0.01
C LEU A 474 19.43 -18.01 -0.50
N THR A 475 19.70 -19.14 0.13
CA THR A 475 20.55 -20.19 -0.42
C THR A 475 19.71 -21.42 -0.75
N VAL A 476 19.73 -21.81 -2.02
CA VAL A 476 19.10 -23.04 -2.54
C VAL A 476 20.13 -24.01 -3.11
N THR A 477 19.78 -25.29 -3.16
CA THR A 477 20.63 -26.32 -3.78
C THR A 477 19.81 -27.40 -4.50
N VAL A 478 20.40 -28.03 -5.52
CA VAL A 478 19.76 -29.10 -6.32
C VAL A 478 20.79 -30.19 -6.65
N GLU A 479 20.41 -31.46 -6.45
CA GLU A 479 21.24 -32.61 -6.81
C GLU A 479 21.04 -32.97 -8.30
N THR A 480 22.05 -32.75 -9.14
CA THR A 480 22.02 -33.05 -10.58
C THR A 480 22.55 -34.43 -10.93
N ALA A 481 23.20 -35.12 -9.99
CA ALA A 481 23.50 -36.55 -10.01
C ALA A 481 23.89 -37.00 -8.60
N PRO A 482 23.84 -38.31 -8.26
CA PRO A 482 24.17 -38.77 -6.90
C PRO A 482 25.54 -38.29 -6.41
N GLY A 483 25.55 -37.39 -5.43
CA GLY A 483 26.74 -36.71 -4.91
C GLY A 483 27.28 -35.58 -5.81
N VAL A 484 26.45 -34.94 -6.62
CA VAL A 484 26.77 -33.75 -7.44
C VAL A 484 25.69 -32.70 -7.19
N TRP A 485 26.04 -31.67 -6.44
CA TRP A 485 25.11 -30.66 -5.95
C TRP A 485 25.48 -29.29 -6.50
N TRP A 486 24.54 -28.64 -7.18
CA TRP A 486 24.62 -27.22 -7.50
C TRP A 486 24.04 -26.41 -6.34
N THR A 487 24.68 -25.30 -5.98
CA THR A 487 24.23 -24.38 -4.94
C THR A 487 24.17 -22.96 -5.50
N PHE A 488 23.11 -22.23 -5.19
CA PHE A 488 22.91 -20.83 -5.57
C PHE A 488 22.59 -19.98 -4.33
N ASN A 489 23.32 -18.89 -4.13
CA ASN A 489 23.01 -17.84 -3.16
C ASN A 489 22.41 -16.67 -3.93
N LEU A 490 21.25 -16.20 -3.49
CA LEU A 490 20.52 -15.11 -4.08
C LEU A 490 20.32 -14.00 -3.05
N ALA A 491 20.48 -12.77 -3.52
CA ALA A 491 20.08 -11.57 -2.79
C ALA A 491 18.77 -11.05 -3.38
N LYS A 492 17.85 -10.65 -2.50
CA LYS A 492 16.61 -10.00 -2.88
C LYS A 492 16.93 -8.59 -3.37
N VAL A 493 16.45 -8.26 -4.56
CA VAL A 493 16.52 -6.91 -5.11
C VAL A 493 15.49 -6.07 -4.35
N PRO A 494 15.90 -5.03 -3.61
CA PRO A 494 14.94 -4.10 -3.00
C PRO A 494 14.07 -3.46 -4.10
N PRO A 495 12.81 -3.08 -3.80
CA PRO A 495 12.01 -2.27 -4.71
C PRO A 495 12.82 -1.07 -5.21
N SER A 496 12.77 -0.82 -6.51
CA SER A 496 13.51 0.30 -7.11
C SER A 496 13.11 1.62 -6.44
N PRO A 497 14.04 2.57 -6.19
CA PRO A 497 13.67 3.90 -5.74
C PRO A 497 12.78 4.66 -6.76
N LEU A 498 12.66 4.14 -7.98
CA LEU A 498 11.75 4.63 -9.01
C LEU A 498 10.31 4.09 -8.88
N ALA A 499 10.03 3.10 -8.02
CA ALA A 499 8.71 2.48 -7.92
C ALA A 499 7.59 3.51 -7.63
N GLY A 500 6.42 3.32 -8.23
CA GLY A 500 5.30 4.26 -8.23
C GLY A 500 5.15 5.04 -9.55
N ASN A 501 4.25 6.04 -9.53
CA ASN A 501 3.83 6.78 -10.72
C ASN A 501 4.61 8.08 -10.91
N TRP A 502 4.93 8.42 -12.14
CA TRP A 502 5.67 9.64 -12.50
C TRP A 502 5.01 10.37 -13.66
N LYS A 503 5.13 11.70 -13.74
CA LYS A 503 4.68 12.51 -14.88
C LYS A 503 5.65 13.65 -15.15
N LEU A 504 5.55 14.29 -16.32
CA LEU A 504 6.36 15.46 -16.65
C LEU A 504 6.10 16.62 -15.68
N ASP A 505 7.16 17.22 -15.15
CA ASP A 505 7.12 18.31 -14.14
C ASP A 505 6.75 19.69 -14.73
N GLY A 506 5.74 19.73 -15.60
CA GLY A 506 5.21 20.95 -16.20
C GLY A 506 6.21 21.73 -17.06
N ALA A 507 6.23 23.06 -16.90
CA ALA A 507 6.97 23.95 -17.80
C ALA A 507 8.49 23.87 -17.58
N GLY A 508 9.23 23.60 -18.65
CA GLY A 508 10.68 23.37 -18.64
C GLY A 508 11.07 21.92 -18.34
N SER A 509 10.10 21.00 -18.27
CA SER A 509 10.37 19.60 -17.94
C SER A 509 10.77 18.73 -19.12
N ALA A 510 10.46 19.11 -20.36
CA ALA A 510 10.92 18.40 -21.56
C ALA A 510 11.72 19.32 -22.48
N GLY A 511 12.78 18.81 -23.12
CA GLY A 511 13.59 19.61 -24.02
C GLY A 511 14.68 18.88 -24.79
N VAL A 512 15.40 19.62 -25.65
CA VAL A 512 16.46 19.13 -26.53
C VAL A 512 17.70 20.02 -26.46
N GLY A 513 18.90 19.42 -26.49
CA GLY A 513 20.16 20.14 -26.48
C GLY A 513 21.37 19.34 -26.99
N PRO A 514 22.57 19.96 -27.01
CA PRO A 514 23.79 19.38 -27.57
C PRO A 514 24.49 18.35 -26.69
N VAL A 515 24.06 18.21 -25.43
CA VAL A 515 24.66 17.35 -24.39
C VAL A 515 23.56 16.87 -23.45
N ALA A 516 23.80 15.73 -22.79
CA ALA A 516 22.97 15.16 -21.73
C ALA A 516 22.42 16.22 -20.75
N GLY A 517 21.10 16.23 -20.55
CA GLY A 517 20.40 17.16 -19.65
C GLY A 517 20.21 18.59 -20.16
N SER A 518 20.74 18.94 -21.34
CA SER A 518 20.57 20.28 -21.89
C SER A 518 19.27 20.42 -22.67
N MET A 519 18.60 21.55 -22.48
CA MET A 519 17.36 21.93 -23.17
C MET A 519 17.52 23.26 -23.94
N GLU A 520 18.74 23.60 -24.36
CA GLU A 520 19.04 24.93 -24.94
C GLU A 520 18.54 25.15 -26.38
N TRP A 521 18.25 24.08 -27.13
CA TRP A 521 17.74 24.21 -28.51
C TRP A 521 16.23 24.33 -28.55
N TRP A 522 15.56 23.60 -27.66
CA TRP A 522 14.13 23.67 -27.43
C TRP A 522 13.81 23.18 -26.01
N SER A 523 12.80 23.80 -25.38
CA SER A 523 12.26 23.38 -24.09
C SER A 523 10.76 23.69 -24.09
N ALA A 524 9.96 22.81 -23.49
CA ALA A 524 8.52 22.95 -23.39
C ALA A 524 8.16 24.07 -22.40
N ASP A 525 7.83 25.26 -22.90
CA ASP A 525 7.37 26.36 -22.05
C ASP A 525 5.90 26.19 -21.62
N ALA A 526 5.38 27.12 -20.81
CA ALA A 526 4.00 27.07 -20.32
C ALA A 526 2.93 27.12 -21.43
N THR A 527 3.26 27.56 -22.65
CA THR A 527 2.34 27.46 -23.80
C THR A 527 2.33 26.05 -24.38
N VAL A 528 3.48 25.37 -24.41
CA VAL A 528 3.56 23.95 -24.80
C VAL A 528 2.81 23.07 -23.79
N VAL A 529 2.92 23.34 -22.49
CA VAL A 529 2.15 22.60 -21.46
C VAL A 529 0.63 22.76 -21.67
N ALA A 530 0.17 23.98 -21.98
CA ALA A 530 -1.25 24.24 -22.22
C ALA A 530 -1.76 23.68 -23.55
N ASP A 531 -0.97 23.79 -24.63
CA ASP A 531 -1.33 23.29 -25.97
C ASP A 531 -1.23 21.75 -26.07
N ARG A 532 -0.58 21.09 -25.09
CA ARG A 532 -0.34 19.64 -25.03
C ARG A 532 -0.71 19.05 -23.66
N ALA A 533 -1.83 19.45 -23.08
CA ALA A 533 -2.22 19.01 -21.73
C ALA A 533 -2.15 17.48 -21.57
N CYS A 534 -2.69 16.75 -22.56
CA CYS A 534 -2.65 15.29 -22.82
C CYS A 534 -1.23 14.67 -22.94
N TRP A 535 -0.18 15.38 -22.58
CA TRP A 535 1.20 14.88 -22.56
C TRP A 535 1.88 15.11 -21.19
N PHE A 536 1.29 15.99 -20.37
CA PHE A 536 1.79 16.34 -19.05
C PHE A 536 0.92 15.72 -17.93
N ASP A 537 -0.22 15.15 -18.28
CA ASP A 537 -1.06 14.25 -17.48
C ASP A 537 -0.67 12.77 -17.63
N ASP A 538 -0.17 12.36 -18.81
CA ASP A 538 0.47 11.07 -19.11
C ASP A 538 1.38 10.62 -17.95
N ARG A 539 1.21 9.37 -17.50
CA ARG A 539 1.97 8.80 -16.39
C ARG A 539 2.83 7.61 -16.81
N PHE A 540 3.93 7.45 -16.09
CA PHE A 540 4.90 6.37 -16.23
C PHE A 540 4.92 5.61 -14.91
N SER A 541 4.37 4.40 -14.91
CA SER A 541 4.25 3.55 -13.71
C SER A 541 5.39 2.53 -13.65
N PHE A 542 6.03 2.44 -12.50
CA PHE A 542 7.08 1.48 -12.19
C PHE A 542 6.60 0.59 -11.03
N GLY A 543 6.33 -0.68 -11.29
CA GLY A 543 5.96 -1.64 -10.26
C GLY A 543 7.12 -2.02 -9.34
N GLU A 544 6.83 -2.37 -8.09
CA GLU A 544 7.84 -2.90 -7.16
C GLU A 544 8.40 -4.26 -7.61
N ASP A 545 7.61 -5.00 -8.40
CA ASP A 545 7.94 -6.24 -9.10
C ASP A 545 8.81 -6.03 -10.36
N GLY A 546 9.12 -4.79 -10.75
CA GLY A 546 9.88 -4.47 -11.96
C GLY A 546 9.02 -4.36 -13.23
N SER A 547 7.70 -4.45 -13.14
CA SER A 547 6.78 -4.15 -14.25
C SER A 547 6.81 -2.65 -14.62
N PHE A 548 6.49 -2.33 -15.86
CA PHE A 548 6.41 -0.95 -16.35
C PHE A 548 5.19 -0.74 -17.22
N THR A 549 4.51 0.40 -17.08
CA THR A 549 3.35 0.77 -17.90
C THR A 549 3.33 2.26 -18.24
N ASN A 550 3.04 2.57 -19.51
CA ASN A 550 2.63 3.91 -19.95
C ASN A 550 1.11 4.05 -19.74
N ILE A 551 0.70 4.98 -18.88
CA ILE A 551 -0.71 5.24 -18.55
C ILE A 551 -1.12 6.56 -19.20
N LEU A 552 -1.96 6.47 -20.23
CA LEU A 552 -2.17 7.55 -21.21
C LEU A 552 -3.62 8.05 -21.31
N GLY A 553 -4.54 7.49 -20.51
CA GLY A 553 -5.97 7.81 -20.58
C GLY A 553 -6.60 7.61 -21.97
N ASP A 554 -7.65 8.38 -22.26
CA ASP A 554 -8.36 8.39 -23.54
C ASP A 554 -7.61 9.15 -24.66
N GLU A 555 -6.78 10.13 -24.31
CA GLU A 555 -5.99 10.95 -25.24
C GLU A 555 -4.57 11.17 -24.75
N THR A 556 -3.59 10.94 -25.63
CA THR A 556 -2.19 11.37 -25.44
C THR A 556 -1.77 12.31 -26.59
N TRP A 557 -0.57 12.90 -26.53
CA TRP A 557 -0.02 13.66 -27.66
C TRP A 557 0.45 12.75 -28.80
N VAL A 558 -0.38 12.65 -29.84
CA VAL A 558 -0.11 11.90 -31.06
C VAL A 558 0.54 12.81 -32.11
N GLU A 559 1.63 12.37 -32.71
CA GLU A 559 2.26 13.01 -33.87
C GLU A 559 1.92 12.31 -35.19
N ALA A 560 2.06 13.02 -36.31
CA ALA A 560 1.80 12.49 -37.65
C ALA A 560 2.64 11.25 -38.04
N TRP A 561 3.75 10.97 -37.35
CA TRP A 561 4.56 9.75 -37.59
C TRP A 561 3.93 8.47 -37.01
N GLN A 562 3.05 8.60 -36.01
CA GLN A 562 2.23 7.51 -35.48
C GLN A 562 1.02 7.19 -36.38
N GLY A 563 0.70 8.05 -37.35
CA GLY A 563 -0.44 7.90 -38.27
C GLY A 563 -1.65 8.77 -37.93
N GLY A 564 -1.59 9.54 -36.83
CA GLY A 564 -2.57 10.57 -36.49
C GLY A 564 -2.27 11.93 -37.15
N ALA A 565 -2.68 13.00 -36.48
CA ALA A 565 -2.27 14.37 -36.75
C ALA A 565 -1.74 14.99 -35.45
N ASP A 566 -0.73 15.86 -35.53
CA ASP A 566 -0.11 16.50 -34.37
C ASP A 566 -1.15 17.18 -33.45
N GLY A 567 -1.44 16.56 -32.29
CA GLY A 567 -2.49 16.97 -31.37
C GLY A 567 -2.76 15.92 -30.28
N CYS A 568 -3.61 16.27 -29.32
CA CYS A 568 -4.23 15.28 -28.43
C CYS A 568 -5.14 14.34 -29.23
N GLY A 569 -5.13 13.06 -28.87
CA GLY A 569 -6.00 12.04 -29.46
C GLY A 569 -5.65 10.64 -28.98
N THR A 570 -6.47 9.66 -29.38
CA THR A 570 -6.37 8.27 -28.90
C THR A 570 -4.95 7.68 -29.02
N PRO A 571 -4.40 7.07 -27.96
CA PRO A 571 -3.11 6.38 -27.99
C PRO A 571 -2.96 5.37 -29.14
N VAL A 572 -1.73 5.21 -29.64
CA VAL A 572 -1.46 4.42 -30.87
C VAL A 572 -0.39 3.35 -30.67
N ALA A 573 -0.78 2.09 -30.83
CA ALA A 573 0.09 0.92 -30.84
C ALA A 573 1.38 1.11 -31.68
N PRO A 574 2.56 0.69 -31.17
CA PRO A 574 2.78 -0.02 -29.92
C PRO A 574 2.99 0.93 -28.71
N HIS A 575 2.81 2.24 -28.87
CA HIS A 575 3.08 3.25 -27.84
C HIS A 575 1.85 3.58 -26.99
N ASP A 576 0.84 2.72 -26.97
CA ASP A 576 -0.44 2.90 -26.28
C ASP A 576 -0.50 2.25 -24.89
N GLY A 577 0.64 1.79 -24.36
CA GLY A 577 0.72 1.10 -23.07
C GLY A 577 0.14 -0.32 -23.07
N SER A 578 -0.42 -0.81 -24.19
CA SER A 578 -1.08 -2.13 -24.26
C SER A 578 -0.13 -3.32 -24.32
N ALA A 579 1.15 -3.09 -24.61
CA ALA A 579 2.18 -4.13 -24.64
C ALA A 579 2.81 -4.29 -23.24
N PRO A 580 2.91 -5.52 -22.70
CA PRO A 580 3.62 -5.77 -21.45
C PRO A 580 5.05 -5.24 -21.52
N ALA A 581 5.46 -4.52 -20.47
CA ALA A 581 6.80 -3.97 -20.33
C ALA A 581 7.33 -4.13 -18.90
N SER A 582 8.63 -4.04 -18.77
CA SER A 582 9.37 -4.06 -17.52
C SER A 582 10.45 -2.99 -17.54
N PHE A 583 11.05 -2.73 -16.37
CA PHE A 583 12.19 -1.82 -16.27
C PHE A 583 13.32 -2.43 -15.44
N TYR A 584 14.52 -1.90 -15.66
CA TYR A 584 15.67 -2.14 -14.82
C TYR A 584 16.45 -0.84 -14.61
N TYR A 585 16.71 -0.50 -13.35
CA TYR A 585 17.52 0.66 -12.96
C TYR A 585 18.85 0.20 -12.36
N ASP A 586 19.94 0.46 -13.08
CA ASP A 586 21.30 0.35 -12.55
C ASP A 586 21.69 1.68 -11.90
N GLU A 587 21.49 1.78 -10.58
CA GLU A 587 21.84 2.97 -9.78
C GLU A 587 23.35 3.28 -9.84
N ALA A 588 24.20 2.26 -9.95
CA ALA A 588 25.65 2.43 -9.96
C ALA A 588 26.17 2.99 -11.30
N ALA A 589 25.54 2.60 -12.40
CA ALA A 589 25.78 3.15 -13.74
C ALA A 589 24.98 4.45 -14.00
N GLY A 590 23.91 4.70 -13.24
CA GLY A 590 22.95 5.78 -13.50
C GLY A 590 22.15 5.55 -14.78
N GLN A 591 21.78 4.30 -15.09
CA GLN A 591 21.06 3.95 -16.32
C GLN A 591 19.73 3.26 -16.01
N LEU A 592 18.68 3.69 -16.70
CA LEU A 592 17.35 3.09 -16.66
C LEU A 592 17.02 2.51 -18.02
N THR A 593 16.84 1.19 -18.10
CA THR A 593 16.36 0.51 -19.30
C THR A 593 14.88 0.16 -19.13
N LEU A 594 14.06 0.53 -20.12
CA LEU A 594 12.71 0.01 -20.31
C LEU A 594 12.76 -1.08 -21.37
N THR A 595 12.15 -2.23 -21.11
CA THR A 595 12.05 -3.37 -22.02
C THR A 595 10.58 -3.67 -22.26
N GLY A 596 10.16 -3.70 -23.52
CA GLY A 596 8.76 -3.77 -23.91
C GLY A 596 8.53 -2.88 -25.13
N LYS A 597 7.90 -3.45 -26.16
CA LYS A 597 7.82 -2.77 -27.46
C LYS A 597 6.93 -1.53 -27.35
N GLY A 598 7.54 -0.35 -27.53
CA GLY A 598 6.86 0.94 -27.48
C GLY A 598 6.85 1.62 -26.11
N ALA A 599 7.35 0.95 -25.05
CA ALA A 599 7.57 1.54 -23.74
C ALA A 599 8.56 2.72 -23.81
N HIS A 600 8.27 3.80 -23.07
CA HIS A 600 9.06 5.03 -23.13
C HIS A 600 8.86 5.93 -21.90
N LEU A 601 9.83 6.80 -21.62
CA LEU A 601 9.67 7.98 -20.77
C LEU A 601 9.62 9.25 -21.61
N GLY A 602 8.75 10.19 -21.21
CA GLY A 602 8.63 11.50 -21.85
C GLY A 602 7.96 11.41 -23.21
N LEU A 603 8.69 11.09 -24.28
CA LEU A 603 8.16 11.02 -25.66
C LEU A 603 8.53 9.70 -26.34
N PRO A 604 7.57 8.97 -26.96
CA PRO A 604 7.83 7.69 -27.62
C PRO A 604 8.75 7.81 -28.84
N LYS A 605 8.90 9.02 -29.39
CA LYS A 605 9.74 9.30 -30.55
C LYS A 605 11.24 9.25 -30.25
N ALA A 606 11.66 9.56 -29.03
CA ALA A 606 13.06 9.73 -28.66
C ALA A 606 13.62 8.43 -28.10
N VAL A 607 14.39 7.70 -28.92
CA VAL A 607 15.01 6.42 -28.53
C VAL A 607 16.50 6.41 -28.87
N ASN A 608 17.25 5.42 -28.37
CA ASN A 608 18.71 5.37 -28.51
C ASN A 608 19.14 5.41 -29.98
N GLY A 609 19.88 6.46 -30.37
CA GLY A 609 20.46 6.62 -31.69
C GLY A 609 19.50 6.95 -32.83
N GLN A 610 18.20 7.17 -32.58
CA GLN A 610 17.25 7.66 -33.59
C GLN A 610 16.07 8.46 -33.00
N GLU A 611 15.54 9.40 -33.78
CA GLU A 611 14.14 9.83 -33.61
C GLU A 611 13.26 8.98 -34.52
N LEU A 612 12.17 8.42 -33.99
CA LEU A 612 11.26 7.57 -34.76
C LEU A 612 10.55 8.36 -35.86
N SER A 613 10.36 7.69 -37.00
CA SER A 613 9.57 8.20 -38.14
C SER A 613 8.45 7.25 -38.56
N SER A 614 8.22 6.18 -37.77
CA SER A 614 7.13 5.22 -37.94
C SER A 614 7.04 4.32 -36.69
N SER A 615 5.81 4.06 -36.21
CA SER A 615 5.54 3.14 -35.09
C SER A 615 6.11 1.73 -35.29
N SER A 616 6.24 1.27 -36.56
CA SER A 616 6.84 -0.05 -36.85
C SER A 616 8.34 -0.13 -36.58
N SER A 617 9.00 1.00 -36.33
CA SER A 617 10.43 1.11 -36.01
C SER A 617 10.70 1.28 -34.51
N ALA A 618 9.67 1.18 -33.67
CA ALA A 618 9.83 1.11 -32.23
C ALA A 618 10.77 -0.07 -31.87
N PRO A 619 11.84 0.20 -31.08
CA PRO A 619 12.72 -0.86 -30.59
C PRO A 619 11.98 -1.70 -29.54
N ASP A 620 12.60 -2.82 -29.16
CA ASP A 620 12.08 -3.70 -28.11
C ASP A 620 12.59 -3.27 -26.72
N SER A 621 13.60 -2.40 -26.64
CA SER A 621 14.10 -1.75 -25.42
C SER A 621 14.55 -0.28 -25.67
N VAL A 622 14.55 0.56 -24.63
CA VAL A 622 15.06 1.95 -24.63
C VAL A 622 15.80 2.20 -23.32
N THR A 623 17.02 2.75 -23.38
CA THR A 623 17.84 3.09 -22.21
C THR A 623 18.01 4.61 -22.06
N TYR A 624 17.82 5.11 -20.85
CA TYR A 624 17.98 6.50 -20.45
C TYR A 624 19.12 6.65 -19.44
N ASP A 625 19.91 7.71 -19.56
CA ASP A 625 20.82 8.15 -18.50
C ASP A 625 19.99 8.90 -17.43
N VAL A 626 20.01 8.42 -16.19
CA VAL A 626 19.39 9.07 -15.03
C VAL A 626 20.38 10.09 -14.46
N LEU A 627 20.13 11.37 -14.73
CA LEU A 627 21.01 12.49 -14.38
C LEU A 627 20.84 12.94 -12.93
N THR A 628 19.65 12.75 -12.37
CA THR A 628 19.30 13.13 -11.00
C THR A 628 18.12 12.28 -10.55
N LEU A 629 18.21 11.74 -9.34
CA LEU A 629 17.10 11.22 -8.57
C LEU A 629 17.18 11.91 -7.20
N SER A 630 16.10 12.51 -6.72
CA SER A 630 16.10 13.22 -5.44
C SER A 630 16.12 12.23 -4.27
N ALA A 631 16.70 12.64 -3.13
CA ALA A 631 16.85 11.77 -1.96
C ALA A 631 15.51 11.45 -1.24
N ASP A 632 14.45 12.19 -1.55
CA ASP A 632 13.06 11.95 -1.15
C ASP A 632 12.28 11.14 -2.21
N GLY A 633 12.95 10.66 -3.26
CA GLY A 633 12.35 9.91 -4.37
C GLY A 633 11.27 10.66 -5.14
N SER A 634 11.10 11.97 -4.96
CA SER A 634 9.96 12.74 -5.50
C SER A 634 10.24 13.41 -6.85
N TYR A 635 11.49 13.45 -7.32
CA TYR A 635 11.92 14.08 -8.57
C TYR A 635 13.01 13.26 -9.27
N MET A 636 12.88 13.09 -10.59
CA MET A 636 13.84 12.42 -11.44
C MET A 636 14.14 13.27 -12.69
N SER A 637 15.38 13.24 -13.18
CA SER A 637 15.75 13.79 -14.49
C SER A 637 16.47 12.72 -15.30
N VAL A 638 15.97 12.46 -16.51
CA VAL A 638 16.47 11.44 -17.43
C VAL A 638 16.80 12.04 -18.80
N THR A 639 17.68 11.40 -19.57
CA THR A 639 18.03 11.85 -20.92
C THR A 639 18.37 10.69 -21.85
N VAL A 640 18.17 10.88 -23.16
CA VAL A 640 18.48 9.89 -24.21
C VAL A 640 19.09 10.59 -25.43
N GLU A 641 20.18 10.03 -25.96
CA GLU A 641 20.82 10.53 -27.19
C GLU A 641 20.15 9.93 -28.43
N THR A 642 19.45 10.76 -29.22
CA THR A 642 18.74 10.33 -30.46
C THR A 642 19.60 10.47 -31.71
N ALA A 643 20.72 11.21 -31.64
CA ALA A 643 21.78 11.24 -32.63
C ALA A 643 23.04 11.84 -31.98
N PRO A 644 24.25 11.64 -32.52
CA PRO A 644 25.48 12.16 -31.91
C PRO A 644 25.44 13.68 -31.66
N GLY A 645 25.39 14.07 -30.38
CA GLY A 645 25.21 15.45 -29.93
C GLY A 645 23.78 15.99 -30.02
N VAL A 646 22.76 15.12 -29.99
CA VAL A 646 21.33 15.47 -29.95
C VAL A 646 20.69 14.70 -28.81
N TRP A 647 20.43 15.39 -27.71
CA TRP A 647 19.95 14.81 -26.46
C TRP A 647 18.56 15.31 -26.14
N TRP A 648 17.61 14.39 -25.98
CA TRP A 648 16.31 14.66 -25.38
C TRP A 648 16.42 14.50 -23.87
N SER A 649 15.83 15.40 -23.10
CA SER A 649 15.85 15.38 -21.63
C SER A 649 14.44 15.55 -21.08
N PHE A 650 14.13 14.81 -20.01
CA PHE A 650 12.84 14.80 -19.33
C PHE A 650 13.04 14.90 -17.82
N ASN A 651 12.35 15.84 -17.18
CA ASN A 651 12.26 16.00 -15.74
C ASN A 651 10.87 15.52 -15.32
N LEU A 652 10.83 14.59 -14.37
CA LEU A 652 9.61 13.97 -13.91
C LEU A 652 9.43 14.22 -12.42
N ALA A 653 8.22 14.61 -12.04
CA ALA A 653 7.77 14.60 -10.66
C ALA A 653 7.10 13.25 -10.38
N LYS A 654 7.37 12.68 -9.21
CA LYS A 654 6.61 11.53 -8.73
C LYS A 654 5.19 12.01 -8.42
N VAL A 655 4.21 11.30 -8.93
CA VAL A 655 2.80 11.52 -8.60
C VAL A 655 2.57 10.86 -7.24
N PRO A 656 2.25 11.61 -6.18
CA PRO A 656 1.85 10.99 -4.92
C PRO A 656 0.60 10.15 -5.15
N VAL A 657 0.46 9.06 -4.41
CA VAL A 657 -0.85 8.40 -4.27
C VAL A 657 -1.86 9.45 -3.80
N SER A 658 -3.04 9.46 -4.40
CA SER A 658 -4.07 10.42 -4.03
C SER A 658 -4.53 10.12 -2.60
N ALA A 659 -4.78 11.14 -1.80
CA ALA A 659 -5.50 10.98 -0.52
C ALA A 659 -6.95 10.49 -0.72
N LEU A 660 -7.42 10.42 -1.97
CA LEU A 660 -8.70 9.84 -2.36
C LEU A 660 -8.57 8.42 -2.95
N ALA A 661 -7.36 7.85 -3.04
CA ALA A 661 -7.16 6.54 -3.65
C ALA A 661 -7.76 5.44 -2.77
N GLY A 662 -8.53 4.54 -3.38
CA GLY A 662 -9.42 3.61 -2.67
C GLY A 662 -10.78 3.51 -3.34
N SER A 663 -11.73 2.91 -2.64
CA SER A 663 -13.12 2.73 -3.08
C SER A 663 -14.05 3.52 -2.20
N TRP A 664 -15.07 4.11 -2.81
CA TRP A 664 -15.99 5.01 -2.14
C TRP A 664 -17.43 4.65 -2.53
N ALA A 665 -18.35 4.60 -1.57
CA ALA A 665 -19.77 4.40 -1.79
C ALA A 665 -20.58 5.59 -1.24
N LEU A 666 -21.89 5.65 -1.50
CA LEU A 666 -22.74 6.67 -0.86
C LEU A 666 -22.95 6.34 0.63
N ASP A 667 -22.60 7.26 1.53
CA ASP A 667 -22.63 7.14 3.00
C ASP A 667 -24.06 7.13 3.61
N GLY A 668 -24.93 6.25 3.11
CA GLY A 668 -26.28 5.98 3.65
C GLY A 668 -27.24 7.18 3.70
N GLU A 669 -27.92 7.35 4.84
CA GLU A 669 -28.97 8.37 4.99
C GLU A 669 -28.39 9.79 4.97
N GLY A 670 -28.85 10.59 4.02
CA GLY A 670 -28.35 11.95 3.78
C GLY A 670 -27.16 12.02 2.81
N ALA A 671 -26.68 10.90 2.27
CA ALA A 671 -25.52 10.89 1.38
C ALA A 671 -25.74 11.54 0.01
N ALA A 672 -26.98 11.73 -0.44
CA ALA A 672 -27.25 12.42 -1.70
C ALA A 672 -28.35 13.47 -1.52
N GLY A 673 -28.21 14.64 -2.15
CA GLY A 673 -29.23 15.67 -2.08
C GLY A 673 -29.07 16.84 -3.05
N VAL A 674 -30.09 17.71 -3.08
CA VAL A 674 -30.21 18.86 -3.98
C VAL A 674 -30.61 20.12 -3.24
N GLY A 675 -30.00 21.25 -3.59
CA GLY A 675 -30.32 22.56 -3.01
C GLY A 675 -29.96 23.78 -3.88
N PRO A 676 -30.26 25.00 -3.39
CA PRO A 676 -30.06 26.26 -4.10
C PRO A 676 -28.61 26.75 -4.12
N THR A 677 -27.75 26.14 -3.30
CA THR A 677 -26.35 26.51 -3.10
C THR A 677 -25.52 25.24 -2.90
N GLU A 678 -24.25 25.34 -3.23
CA GLU A 678 -23.22 24.34 -2.94
C GLU A 678 -23.34 23.75 -1.52
N GLY A 679 -23.22 22.42 -1.41
CA GLY A 679 -23.37 21.66 -0.17
C GLY A 679 -24.79 21.60 0.43
N SER A 680 -25.79 22.24 -0.19
CA SER A 680 -27.15 22.25 0.34
C SER A 680 -27.99 21.10 -0.20
N MET A 681 -28.77 20.48 0.69
CA MET A 681 -29.73 19.42 0.38
C MET A 681 -31.18 19.81 0.77
N GLU A 682 -31.51 21.11 0.82
CA GLU A 682 -32.79 21.58 1.35
C GLU A 682 -34.02 21.29 0.47
N TRP A 683 -33.86 20.99 -0.81
CA TRP A 683 -34.98 20.69 -1.71
C TRP A 683 -35.30 19.20 -1.74
N TRP A 684 -34.27 18.38 -1.63
CA TRP A 684 -34.37 16.93 -1.52
C TRP A 684 -33.09 16.38 -0.91
N SER A 685 -33.21 15.33 -0.10
CA SER A 685 -32.10 14.55 0.45
C SER A 685 -32.56 13.09 0.54
N ALA A 686 -31.66 12.14 0.35
CA ALA A 686 -31.93 10.71 0.42
C ALA A 686 -32.17 10.29 1.88
N ASP A 687 -33.44 10.12 2.27
CA ASP A 687 -33.79 9.57 3.57
C ASP A 687 -33.63 8.04 3.61
N ALA A 688 -33.77 7.43 4.80
CA ALA A 688 -33.65 5.97 4.97
C ALA A 688 -34.60 5.14 4.08
N SER A 689 -35.70 5.71 3.56
CA SER A 689 -36.56 5.02 2.59
C SER A 689 -35.99 5.07 1.17
N VAL A 690 -35.27 6.14 0.81
CA VAL A 690 -34.53 6.22 -0.45
C VAL A 690 -33.37 5.22 -0.46
N VAL A 691 -32.63 5.09 0.65
CA VAL A 691 -31.55 4.09 0.79
C VAL A 691 -32.10 2.68 0.60
N ALA A 692 -33.23 2.35 1.23
CA ALA A 692 -33.86 1.03 1.12
C ALA A 692 -34.50 0.75 -0.26
N ASP A 693 -35.18 1.73 -0.86
CA ASP A 693 -35.83 1.58 -2.18
C ASP A 693 -34.82 1.61 -3.34
N ARG A 694 -33.58 2.05 -3.10
CA ARG A 694 -32.49 2.19 -4.08
C ARG A 694 -31.19 1.54 -3.60
N ALA A 695 -31.25 0.40 -2.92
CA ALA A 695 -30.05 -0.25 -2.39
C ALA A 695 -28.92 -0.39 -3.44
N CYS A 696 -29.30 -0.79 -4.66
CA CYS A 696 -28.51 -0.83 -5.91
C CYS A 696 -27.90 0.53 -6.40
N TRP A 697 -27.84 1.54 -5.55
CA TRP A 697 -27.21 2.84 -5.82
C TRP A 697 -26.23 3.21 -4.71
N PHE A 698 -26.39 2.59 -3.53
CA PHE A 698 -25.58 2.80 -2.35
C PHE A 698 -24.54 1.68 -2.18
N ASP A 699 -24.68 0.56 -2.91
CA ASP A 699 -23.67 -0.49 -3.09
C ASP A 699 -22.73 -0.23 -4.29
N ASP A 700 -23.14 0.63 -5.23
CA ASP A 700 -22.29 1.12 -6.33
C ASP A 700 -21.07 1.88 -5.80
N ALA A 701 -19.88 1.52 -6.31
CA ALA A 701 -18.61 2.06 -5.86
C ALA A 701 -17.93 2.97 -6.90
N PHE A 702 -17.20 3.97 -6.38
CA PHE A 702 -16.39 4.94 -7.11
C PHE A 702 -14.92 4.68 -6.78
N VAL A 703 -14.19 3.98 -7.66
CA VAL A 703 -12.81 3.55 -7.39
C VAL A 703 -11.83 4.56 -7.98
N PHE A 704 -10.94 5.07 -7.13
CA PHE A 704 -9.83 5.94 -7.47
C PHE A 704 -8.54 5.12 -7.35
N GLY A 705 -7.91 4.79 -8.47
CA GLY A 705 -6.65 4.03 -8.47
C GLY A 705 -5.46 4.84 -7.93
N ASP A 706 -4.53 4.16 -7.25
CA ASP A 706 -3.23 4.72 -6.87
C ASP A 706 -2.40 5.20 -8.08
N ASP A 707 -2.74 4.70 -9.28
CA ASP A 707 -2.21 5.09 -10.59
C ASP A 707 -2.92 6.28 -11.23
N GLY A 708 -4.07 6.71 -10.70
CA GLY A 708 -4.94 7.75 -11.24
C GLY A 708 -6.02 7.28 -12.19
N SER A 709 -6.18 5.97 -12.38
CA SER A 709 -7.37 5.42 -13.03
C SER A 709 -8.62 5.73 -12.21
N PHE A 710 -9.76 5.80 -12.87
CA PHE A 710 -11.06 5.92 -12.23
C PHE A 710 -12.06 4.95 -12.86
N SER A 711 -12.88 4.30 -12.03
CA SER A 711 -13.97 3.44 -12.50
C SER A 711 -15.22 3.56 -11.62
N ASN A 712 -16.37 3.40 -12.26
CA ASN A 712 -17.63 3.10 -11.57
C ASN A 712 -17.77 1.58 -11.52
N VAL A 713 -17.70 0.99 -10.33
CA VAL A 713 -17.89 -0.45 -10.12
C VAL A 713 -19.32 -0.66 -9.65
N MET A 714 -20.12 -1.34 -10.48
CA MET A 714 -21.54 -1.63 -10.25
C MET A 714 -21.76 -3.14 -10.23
N GLY A 715 -22.78 -3.60 -9.51
CA GLY A 715 -23.19 -5.00 -9.50
C GLY A 715 -23.95 -5.43 -10.77
N ASP A 716 -24.68 -6.56 -10.66
CA ASP A 716 -25.62 -7.01 -11.69
C ASP A 716 -26.76 -6.00 -11.95
N GLU A 717 -27.04 -5.13 -10.98
CA GLU A 717 -28.01 -4.04 -11.04
C GLU A 717 -27.37 -2.74 -10.50
N THR A 718 -27.79 -1.60 -11.07
CA THR A 718 -27.57 -0.24 -10.54
C THR A 718 -28.93 0.50 -10.57
N TRP A 719 -29.05 1.69 -9.96
CA TRP A 719 -30.25 2.51 -10.09
C TRP A 719 -30.36 3.18 -11.48
N VAL A 720 -31.16 2.55 -12.35
CA VAL A 720 -31.45 3.07 -13.69
C VAL A 720 -32.68 3.97 -13.65
N GLU A 721 -32.56 5.19 -14.17
CA GLU A 721 -33.68 6.12 -14.39
C GLU A 721 -34.24 6.01 -15.83
N ALA A 722 -35.48 6.43 -16.03
CA ALA A 722 -36.16 6.39 -17.33
C ALA A 722 -35.45 7.14 -18.48
N TRP A 723 -34.54 8.08 -18.19
CA TRP A 723 -33.75 8.80 -19.20
C TRP A 723 -32.63 7.95 -19.81
N GLN A 724 -32.17 6.89 -19.12
CA GLN A 724 -31.25 5.88 -19.65
C GLN A 724 -31.97 4.85 -20.56
N GLY A 725 -33.30 4.92 -20.66
CA GLY A 725 -34.13 4.01 -21.46
C GLY A 725 -34.75 2.84 -20.68
N GLY A 726 -34.51 2.77 -19.38
CA GLY A 726 -35.15 1.83 -18.45
C GLY A 726 -36.46 2.36 -17.86
N ALA A 727 -36.77 1.90 -16.65
CA ALA A 727 -37.73 2.51 -15.73
C ALA A 727 -37.01 2.76 -14.41
N ASP A 728 -37.45 3.78 -13.64
CA ASP A 728 -36.88 4.17 -12.35
C ASP A 728 -36.89 2.99 -11.35
N SER A 729 -35.80 2.22 -11.31
CA SER A 729 -35.65 0.96 -10.57
C SER A 729 -34.21 0.44 -10.61
N CYS A 730 -33.86 -0.44 -9.66
CA CYS A 730 -32.71 -1.32 -9.80
C CYS A 730 -32.86 -2.17 -11.07
N ALA A 731 -31.84 -2.12 -11.94
CA ALA A 731 -31.78 -2.85 -13.19
C ALA A 731 -30.34 -2.90 -13.72
N THR A 732 -30.06 -3.78 -14.68
CA THR A 732 -28.73 -3.90 -15.30
C THR A 732 -28.17 -2.55 -15.77
N PRO A 733 -26.90 -2.21 -15.46
CA PRO A 733 -26.26 -0.96 -15.87
C PRO A 733 -26.35 -0.68 -17.39
N VAL A 734 -26.36 0.61 -17.75
CA VAL A 734 -26.65 1.06 -19.12
C VAL A 734 -25.57 2.00 -19.67
N ALA A 735 -24.87 1.56 -20.72
CA ALA A 735 -23.89 2.32 -21.48
C ALA A 735 -24.32 3.77 -21.79
N PRO A 736 -23.43 4.78 -21.64
CA PRO A 736 -22.03 4.67 -21.24
C PRO A 736 -21.81 4.68 -19.71
N HIS A 737 -22.89 4.60 -18.92
CA HIS A 737 -22.86 4.66 -17.45
C HIS A 737 -22.85 3.26 -16.82
N ASP A 738 -22.26 2.26 -17.50
CA ASP A 738 -22.23 0.85 -17.10
C ASP A 738 -20.87 0.37 -16.60
N GLY A 739 -19.94 1.28 -16.31
CA GLY A 739 -18.62 0.97 -15.76
C GLY A 739 -17.67 0.35 -16.78
N SER A 740 -18.13 0.13 -18.02
CA SER A 740 -17.30 -0.39 -19.11
C SER A 740 -16.34 0.64 -19.70
N SER A 741 -16.56 1.92 -19.41
CA SER A 741 -15.62 3.01 -19.72
C SER A 741 -14.41 2.96 -18.79
N VAL A 742 -13.22 2.87 -19.37
CA VAL A 742 -11.98 3.21 -18.66
C VAL A 742 -11.92 4.73 -18.51
N GLY A 743 -11.40 5.22 -17.40
CA GLY A 743 -11.17 6.64 -17.21
C GLY A 743 -10.08 6.94 -16.19
N SER A 744 -9.97 8.21 -15.83
CA SER A 744 -8.98 8.71 -14.89
C SER A 744 -9.58 9.80 -14.02
N PHE A 745 -8.84 10.16 -12.96
CA PHE A 745 -9.16 11.34 -12.16
C PHE A 745 -7.95 12.24 -11.95
N SER A 746 -8.25 13.50 -11.67
CA SER A 746 -7.30 14.45 -11.09
C SER A 746 -7.92 15.17 -9.89
N TYR A 747 -7.20 15.20 -8.78
CA TYR A 747 -7.59 15.96 -7.59
C TYR A 747 -6.66 17.17 -7.44
N ASP A 748 -7.23 18.37 -7.48
CA ASP A 748 -6.54 19.62 -7.13
C ASP A 748 -7.04 20.08 -5.75
N GLU A 749 -6.29 19.69 -4.72
CA GLU A 749 -6.52 20.09 -3.32
C GLU A 749 -6.49 21.63 -3.14
N THR A 750 -5.70 22.35 -3.93
CA THR A 750 -5.56 23.81 -3.81
C THR A 750 -6.77 24.54 -4.43
N ALA A 751 -7.33 24.01 -5.50
CA ALA A 751 -8.59 24.47 -6.09
C ALA A 751 -9.82 23.95 -5.33
N GLY A 752 -9.68 22.83 -4.61
CA GLY A 752 -10.79 22.11 -3.98
C GLY A 752 -11.67 21.42 -5.03
N THR A 753 -11.08 20.78 -6.04
CA THR A 753 -11.82 20.17 -7.16
C THR A 753 -11.30 18.80 -7.55
N ILE A 754 -12.22 17.88 -7.89
CA ILE A 754 -11.93 16.61 -8.56
C ILE A 754 -12.44 16.71 -9.99
N THR A 755 -11.62 16.34 -10.96
CA THR A 755 -12.07 16.07 -12.33
C THR A 755 -12.10 14.56 -12.54
N ILE A 756 -13.22 14.06 -13.05
CA ILE A 756 -13.39 12.69 -13.53
C ILE A 756 -13.42 12.75 -15.05
N ASP A 757 -12.48 12.08 -15.71
CA ASP A 757 -12.33 12.05 -17.15
C ASP A 757 -12.61 10.64 -17.68
N GLY A 758 -13.44 10.54 -18.72
CA GLY A 758 -13.92 9.28 -19.29
C GLY A 758 -15.44 9.32 -19.49
N ARG A 759 -15.87 9.03 -20.72
CA ARG A 759 -17.28 9.23 -21.12
C ARG A 759 -18.23 8.34 -20.35
N GLY A 760 -19.15 8.96 -19.62
CA GLY A 760 -20.18 8.28 -18.83
C GLY A 760 -19.79 7.96 -17.40
N LEU A 761 -18.56 8.23 -16.98
CA LEU A 761 -18.12 8.10 -15.60
C LEU A 761 -18.62 9.27 -14.73
N TYR A 762 -18.79 9.03 -13.43
CA TYR A 762 -19.41 9.98 -12.51
C TYR A 762 -19.10 9.68 -11.04
N LEU A 763 -19.34 10.66 -10.16
CA LEU A 763 -19.48 10.49 -8.71
C LEU A 763 -20.93 10.70 -8.29
N GLY A 764 -21.43 9.86 -7.39
CA GLY A 764 -22.80 9.93 -6.87
C GLY A 764 -23.86 9.47 -7.86
N LEU A 765 -24.25 10.30 -8.84
CA LEU A 765 -25.35 9.98 -9.77
C LEU A 765 -25.01 10.40 -11.21
N PRO A 766 -25.18 9.53 -12.25
CA PRO A 766 -24.72 9.80 -13.62
C PRO A 766 -25.47 10.96 -14.30
N LYS A 767 -26.65 11.30 -13.77
CA LYS A 767 -27.49 12.39 -14.27
C LYS A 767 -26.94 13.78 -13.96
N ALA A 768 -26.22 13.95 -12.85
CA ALA A 768 -25.79 15.26 -12.37
C ALA A 768 -24.42 15.64 -12.95
N VAL A 769 -24.41 16.50 -13.96
CA VAL A 769 -23.16 16.93 -14.65
C VAL A 769 -23.06 18.46 -14.70
N ASN A 770 -21.88 19.00 -15.02
CA ASN A 770 -21.66 20.45 -15.03
C ASN A 770 -22.64 21.19 -15.97
N GLY A 771 -23.54 21.99 -15.40
CA GLY A 771 -24.48 22.82 -16.12
C GLY A 771 -25.67 22.10 -16.75
N SER A 772 -25.87 20.79 -16.53
CA SER A 772 -27.12 20.11 -16.88
C SER A 772 -27.44 18.90 -16.01
N GLU A 773 -28.73 18.61 -15.83
CA GLU A 773 -29.18 17.23 -15.57
C GLU A 773 -29.37 16.50 -16.92
N LEU A 774 -28.79 15.30 -17.06
CA LEU A 774 -28.93 14.51 -18.28
C LEU A 774 -30.38 14.08 -18.54
N SER A 775 -30.74 14.04 -19.82
CA SER A 775 -32.04 13.57 -20.31
C SER A 775 -31.95 12.45 -21.36
N SER A 776 -30.73 11.97 -21.62
CA SER A 776 -30.41 10.85 -22.52
C SER A 776 -28.94 10.45 -22.36
N SER A 777 -28.64 9.16 -22.35
CA SER A 777 -27.26 8.61 -22.29
C SER A 777 -26.34 9.12 -23.41
N GLU A 778 -26.89 9.41 -24.60
CA GLU A 778 -26.13 10.00 -25.71
C GLU A 778 -25.53 11.38 -25.38
N SER A 779 -26.04 12.07 -24.36
CA SER A 779 -25.58 13.41 -23.93
C SER A 779 -24.58 13.37 -22.77
N ALA A 780 -24.11 12.19 -22.34
CA ALA A 780 -23.04 12.09 -21.35
C ALA A 780 -21.82 12.94 -21.80
N PRO A 781 -21.22 13.74 -20.90
CA PRO A 781 -19.98 14.43 -21.19
C PRO A 781 -18.80 13.44 -21.16
N ASP A 782 -17.67 13.88 -21.70
CA ASP A 782 -16.41 13.13 -21.66
C ASP A 782 -15.60 13.45 -20.38
N SER A 783 -16.04 14.42 -19.58
CA SER A 783 -15.42 14.87 -18.32
C SER A 783 -16.45 15.55 -17.40
N ILE A 784 -16.31 15.38 -16.08
CA ILE A 784 -17.11 16.08 -15.05
C ILE A 784 -16.20 16.62 -13.94
N VAL A 785 -16.35 17.89 -13.59
CA VAL A 785 -15.66 18.55 -12.47
C VAL A 785 -16.60 18.66 -11.26
N TYR A 786 -16.15 18.16 -10.12
CA TYR A 786 -16.82 18.27 -8.83
C TYR A 786 -16.04 19.20 -7.90
N ASN A 787 -16.76 20.00 -7.11
CA ASN A 787 -16.17 20.79 -6.03
C ASN A 787 -16.13 19.94 -4.75
N VAL A 788 -14.95 19.80 -4.15
CA VAL A 788 -14.71 19.09 -2.90
C VAL A 788 -15.00 20.02 -1.73
N LEU A 789 -15.99 19.66 -0.92
CA LEU A 789 -16.42 20.43 0.25
C LEU A 789 -15.75 19.94 1.53
N THR A 790 -15.44 18.64 1.57
CA THR A 790 -14.71 17.94 2.63
C THR A 790 -13.96 16.78 2.00
N ALA A 791 -12.69 16.59 2.37
CA ALA A 791 -11.97 15.34 2.25
C ALA A 791 -11.23 15.18 3.58
N THR A 792 -11.46 14.08 4.31
CA THR A 792 -10.83 13.88 5.62
C THR A 792 -9.40 13.36 5.48
N SER A 793 -8.53 13.73 6.42
CA SER A 793 -7.10 13.39 6.38
C SER A 793 -6.80 11.91 6.69
N ASP A 794 -7.81 11.16 7.11
CA ASP A 794 -7.79 9.71 7.32
C ASP A 794 -8.28 8.92 6.08
N GLY A 795 -8.65 9.60 4.98
CA GLY A 795 -9.13 8.96 3.76
C GLY A 795 -10.53 8.36 3.86
N LYS A 796 -11.29 8.60 4.93
CA LYS A 796 -12.58 7.93 5.20
C LYS A 796 -13.85 8.66 4.75
N TYR A 797 -13.79 9.98 4.49
CA TYR A 797 -14.99 10.75 4.13
C TYR A 797 -14.69 11.81 3.06
N LEU A 798 -15.50 11.80 1.99
CA LEU A 798 -15.41 12.71 0.85
C LEU A 798 -16.78 13.31 0.54
N THR A 799 -16.94 14.62 0.72
CA THR A 799 -18.12 15.37 0.26
C THR A 799 -17.81 16.10 -1.04
N VAL A 800 -18.51 15.75 -2.10
CA VAL A 800 -18.42 16.40 -3.43
C VAL A 800 -19.73 17.07 -3.82
N SER A 801 -19.65 18.05 -4.72
CA SER A 801 -20.84 18.73 -5.26
C SER A 801 -20.67 19.20 -6.70
N VAL A 802 -21.77 19.32 -7.43
CA VAL A 802 -21.80 19.74 -8.83
C VAL A 802 -23.02 20.63 -9.12
N GLU A 803 -22.80 21.77 -9.79
CA GLU A 803 -23.88 22.66 -10.22
C GLU A 803 -24.49 22.15 -11.54
N ALA A 804 -25.66 21.51 -11.47
CA ALA A 804 -26.38 20.98 -12.63
C ALA A 804 -27.24 22.03 -13.35
N ALA A 805 -27.48 23.19 -12.73
CA ALA A 805 -28.01 24.39 -13.37
C ALA A 805 -27.78 25.59 -12.43
N PRO A 806 -27.83 26.86 -12.90
CA PRO A 806 -27.59 28.03 -12.04
C PRO A 806 -28.49 28.05 -10.80
N GLY A 807 -27.90 27.82 -9.63
CA GLY A 807 -28.61 27.67 -8.35
C GLY A 807 -29.33 26.32 -8.18
N VAL A 808 -28.84 25.24 -8.80
CA VAL A 808 -29.28 23.85 -8.63
C VAL A 808 -28.04 23.00 -8.42
N TRP A 809 -27.76 22.69 -7.17
CA TRP A 809 -26.56 21.98 -6.73
C TRP A 809 -26.92 20.58 -6.28
N TRP A 810 -26.27 19.58 -6.87
CA TRP A 810 -26.24 18.22 -6.34
C TRP A 810 -25.05 18.11 -5.38
N THR A 811 -25.24 17.44 -4.25
CA THR A 811 -24.21 17.14 -3.26
C THR A 811 -24.23 15.66 -2.95
N PHE A 812 -23.05 15.04 -2.85
CA PHE A 812 -22.86 13.64 -2.51
C PHE A 812 -21.83 13.53 -1.37
N ASN A 813 -22.17 12.77 -0.31
CA ASN A 813 -21.24 12.34 0.72
C ASN A 813 -20.86 10.90 0.43
N LEU A 814 -19.57 10.63 0.44
CA LEU A 814 -18.99 9.33 0.16
C LEU A 814 -18.13 8.89 1.35
N ALA A 815 -18.09 7.59 1.58
CA ALA A 815 -17.28 6.90 2.60
C ALA A 815 -16.80 5.54 2.05
#